data_AF-A0AAP5Y2M2-F1
#
_entry.id   AF-A0AAP5Y2M2-F1
#
_cell.length_a   1.000
_cell.length_b   1.000
_cell.length_c   1.000
_cell.angle_alpha   90.00
_cell.angle_beta   90.00
_cell.angle_gamma   90.00
#
_symmetry.space_group_name_H-M   'P 1'
#
loop_
_entity.id
_entity.type
_entity.pdbx_description
1 polymer ?
#
loop_
_entity_poly.entity_id
_entity_poly.type
_entity_poly.pdbx_seq_one_letter_code
_entity_poly.pdbx_strand_id
1 'polypeptide(L)'
;MKIPKNKLFKFFPLISFLAIPIFSGLISSTLSPESNKTSNFANTFANKINYNNKLSKSQEDLAGFKQKNKKIFSRKSNQKFTAFSLLKSSDVKNVLKAENVDIKIFLDLIDTNNNSLSENVEYYQTKNNEYLKQITSLFEENNIKINSSYVSKLSPIIWININSLAEKKSLELLEKLDFVSLVINNIENTTNSDSLSTYSAKSLNQEAKPKIFYSNLEHAGYYYSYLRNTKDYFTKEKEIVDYKYIRDNKYEKVGVVEVGMSGTYDESDWLKAQIPKYLVNYYNIGRADSKKTNENQNDHASLVSGIIVGKSGFAFNTDLHLANLGKVESFDSPVWMSIFEKLIIEKGVRLINHSYGFDFIHEKDVDANFEDIYGNNSSLLKNSVSRYIDHLYYLDFLSRKYGVINIFAAGNEYDDRLKKHDDRLINNNDPNPGKEYGYISGYANAINSIVVGSSFGTKENFYASIFSNRLLPKALKGLPKPLIVAPGENIVGLSDQESPKSGTSFSAPIVTGIVSTIIGSNPYLFNDKNIIPAIKSVLSSSAVDSKFDYRGIKNFVESTKKENEKRNTWSSIDNYIEDSSKARYLQNYENEHESKSNGFDTAVGAGQINFANIQKAIENLKTFSVSFENTDEYVYVSPEIKLNQGKKIKASLAWAFNAGLTKPLDKYESTLNTWYNNLLTFGLSYVADKIVESAYNKAVQSKFEKEYHPKHPDEWLNRETLLNKQNNTLLSDYDLKLQKKVGNNWQTIDLNSGSSGSSNVELIRYSAEESGTYRILVKKTSSSLFKESIEDNLAVSYVIQEK
;
A
#
# COMPACT_ATOMS: atom_id res chain seq x y z
N MET A 1 11.68 55.00 -23.78
CA MET A 1 11.92 56.46 -23.59
C MET A 1 11.99 56.76 -22.09
N LYS A 2 12.31 57.99 -21.64
CA LYS A 2 12.75 58.27 -20.26
C LYS A 2 11.63 58.32 -19.20
N ILE A 3 12.01 57.99 -17.96
CA ILE A 3 11.25 58.20 -16.70
C ILE A 3 11.57 59.59 -16.12
N PRO A 4 10.59 60.29 -15.52
CA PRO A 4 10.75 60.84 -14.16
C PRO A 4 9.62 60.33 -13.23
N LYS A 5 9.78 59.84 -11.99
CA LYS A 5 10.63 60.12 -10.80
C LYS A 5 10.18 61.31 -9.92
N ASN A 6 9.88 60.96 -8.65
CA ASN A 6 10.20 61.70 -7.40
C ASN A 6 9.35 62.95 -7.06
N LYS A 7 9.20 63.39 -5.78
CA LYS A 7 9.70 62.94 -4.45
C LYS A 7 8.70 63.45 -3.35
N LEU A 8 8.27 62.64 -2.38
CA LEU A 8 8.73 62.53 -0.97
C LEU A 8 8.54 63.72 0.01
N PHE A 9 7.98 63.39 1.19
CA PHE A 9 8.39 63.77 2.57
C PHE A 9 7.94 65.10 3.25
N LYS A 10 7.81 64.96 4.60
CA LYS A 10 7.91 65.93 5.73
C LYS A 10 6.60 66.30 6.45
N PHE A 11 6.52 66.41 7.79
CA PHE A 11 7.34 65.87 8.92
C PHE A 11 6.55 66.06 10.26
N PHE A 12 6.97 65.45 11.38
CA PHE A 12 6.53 65.77 12.78
C PHE A 12 6.99 67.18 13.22
N PRO A 13 6.37 67.88 14.21
CA PRO A 13 6.40 67.57 15.67
C PRO A 13 5.10 68.01 16.44
N LEU A 14 4.96 68.30 17.77
CA LEU A 14 5.84 68.40 18.95
C LEU A 14 5.10 68.17 20.32
N ILE A 15 5.86 67.72 21.33
CA ILE A 15 5.77 67.70 22.83
C ILE A 15 4.69 68.51 23.59
N SER A 16 4.17 67.94 24.71
CA SER A 16 3.88 68.59 26.02
C SER A 16 3.87 67.54 27.17
N PHE A 17 3.84 67.94 28.46
CA PHE A 17 4.31 67.13 29.60
C PHE A 17 3.44 67.23 30.90
N LEU A 18 3.80 66.42 31.92
CA LEU A 18 3.41 66.46 33.36
C LEU A 18 1.99 65.93 33.72
N ALA A 19 1.71 65.41 34.92
CA ALA A 19 2.49 65.38 36.18
C ALA A 19 2.44 64.03 36.94
N ILE A 20 3.21 63.93 38.03
CA ILE A 20 3.37 62.76 38.93
C ILE A 20 2.89 63.14 40.35
N PRO A 21 2.43 62.18 41.19
CA PRO A 21 2.81 62.21 42.60
C PRO A 21 3.49 60.91 43.08
N ILE A 22 4.35 61.05 44.09
CA ILE A 22 5.22 60.01 44.68
C ILE A 22 4.72 59.69 46.09
N PHE A 23 4.82 58.43 46.54
CA PHE A 23 5.21 58.13 47.93
C PHE A 23 5.95 56.78 48.02
N SER A 24 6.75 56.61 49.08
CA SER A 24 7.81 55.60 49.19
C SER A 24 7.75 54.80 50.49
N GLY A 25 8.42 53.64 50.51
CA GLY A 25 8.66 52.83 51.71
C GLY A 25 9.79 51.82 51.48
N LEU A 26 10.79 51.78 52.37
CA LEU A 26 11.95 50.87 52.31
C LEU A 26 11.93 49.84 53.46
N ILE A 27 12.58 48.69 53.21
CA ILE A 27 13.39 47.81 54.09
C ILE A 27 13.58 46.51 53.26
N SER A 28 14.75 46.00 52.85
CA SER A 28 16.14 45.92 53.35
C SER A 28 16.47 44.62 54.12
N SER A 29 17.10 43.67 53.40
CA SER A 29 18.15 42.69 53.80
C SER A 29 18.11 42.04 55.22
N THR A 30 18.31 40.73 55.37
CA THR A 30 19.67 40.12 55.44
C THR A 30 19.70 38.58 55.57
N LEU A 31 20.83 37.97 55.15
CA LEU A 31 21.49 36.75 55.69
C LEU A 31 20.86 35.33 55.55
N SER A 32 21.72 34.33 55.80
CA SER A 32 21.60 32.86 55.70
C SER A 32 22.47 32.23 56.82
N PRO A 33 22.74 30.90 56.90
CA PRO A 33 22.11 29.70 56.32
C PRO A 33 21.76 28.63 57.41
N GLU A 34 21.48 27.37 57.00
CA GLU A 34 21.52 26.09 57.78
C GLU A 34 20.75 25.98 59.14
N SER A 35 19.90 24.96 59.35
CA SER A 35 20.39 23.60 59.58
C SER A 35 19.28 22.53 59.85
N ASN A 36 19.62 21.27 59.55
CA ASN A 36 19.21 19.99 60.18
C ASN A 36 17.72 19.59 60.42
N LYS A 37 17.32 18.52 59.68
CA LYS A 37 16.76 17.24 60.16
C LYS A 37 15.28 17.11 60.63
N THR A 38 14.52 16.34 59.84
CA THR A 38 13.60 15.23 60.21
C THR A 38 12.59 15.46 61.37
N SER A 39 11.28 15.31 61.19
CA SER A 39 10.64 14.09 60.63
C SER A 39 9.11 14.26 60.43
N ASN A 40 8.49 13.24 59.81
CA ASN A 40 7.07 12.97 59.62
C ASN A 40 6.03 13.76 60.45
N PHE A 41 4.99 14.27 59.78
CA PHE A 41 3.61 13.89 60.13
C PHE A 41 2.69 13.93 58.90
N ALA A 42 1.65 13.10 58.89
CA ALA A 42 0.67 12.98 57.81
C ALA A 42 -0.72 13.49 58.24
N ASN A 43 -1.62 13.61 57.26
CA ASN A 43 -3.08 13.76 57.41
C ASN A 43 -3.61 15.03 58.12
N THR A 44 -3.89 16.08 57.33
CA THR A 44 -5.16 16.84 57.23
C THR A 44 -4.92 18.01 56.26
N PHE A 45 -5.85 18.46 55.41
CA PHE A 45 -7.31 18.29 55.40
C PHE A 45 -7.82 17.61 54.13
N ALA A 46 -8.68 16.61 54.31
CA ALA A 46 -9.78 16.33 53.40
C ALA A 46 -11.09 16.57 54.17
N ASN A 47 -11.81 17.66 53.86
CA ASN A 47 -13.29 17.72 53.93
C ASN A 47 -13.87 19.12 53.65
N LYS A 48 -14.92 19.13 52.82
CA LYS A 48 -15.95 20.18 52.57
C LYS A 48 -15.91 21.00 51.27
N ILE A 49 -15.93 20.30 50.12
CA ILE A 49 -17.02 20.52 49.14
C ILE A 49 -17.61 19.16 48.80
N ASN A 50 -18.85 18.90 49.23
CA ASN A 50 -19.56 17.67 48.91
C ASN A 50 -20.47 17.89 47.69
N TYR A 51 -19.90 17.78 46.49
CA TYR A 51 -20.71 17.51 45.30
C TYR A 51 -20.86 16.01 45.13
N ASN A 52 -22.00 15.49 45.61
CA ASN A 52 -22.40 14.10 45.44
C ASN A 52 -22.90 13.84 44.00
N ASN A 53 -22.11 14.29 43.02
CA ASN A 53 -22.31 14.01 41.60
C ASN A 53 -21.88 12.57 41.34
N LYS A 54 -22.72 11.63 41.76
CA LYS A 54 -22.75 10.30 41.17
C LYS A 54 -22.89 10.51 39.67
N LEU A 55 -21.87 10.09 38.91
CA LEU A 55 -21.85 10.23 37.46
C LEU A 55 -23.16 9.68 36.92
N SER A 56 -23.83 10.42 36.03
CA SER A 56 -25.03 9.89 35.38
C SER A 56 -24.68 8.59 34.65
N LYS A 57 -25.67 7.71 34.42
CA LYS A 57 -25.39 6.40 33.80
C LYS A 57 -24.62 6.55 32.49
N SER A 58 -24.98 7.54 31.67
CA SER A 58 -24.26 7.92 30.44
C SER A 58 -22.87 8.53 30.65
N GLN A 59 -22.54 9.08 31.82
CA GLN A 59 -21.19 9.54 32.18
C GLN A 59 -20.32 8.43 32.79
N GLU A 60 -20.89 7.50 33.57
CA GLU A 60 -20.21 6.25 33.94
C GLU A 60 -19.92 5.42 32.67
N ASP A 61 -20.90 5.34 31.77
CA ASP A 61 -20.74 4.67 30.48
C ASP A 61 -19.81 5.44 29.52
N LEU A 62 -19.68 6.78 29.61
CA LEU A 62 -18.74 7.59 28.80
C LEU A 62 -17.29 7.55 29.32
N ALA A 63 -17.09 7.61 30.65
CA ALA A 63 -15.79 7.35 31.26
C ALA A 63 -15.37 5.90 30.97
N GLY A 64 -16.31 4.96 31.11
CA GLY A 64 -16.17 3.58 30.66
C GLY A 64 -15.94 3.44 29.15
N PHE A 65 -16.48 4.32 28.29
CA PHE A 65 -16.28 4.27 26.83
C PHE A 65 -14.88 4.75 26.45
N LYS A 66 -14.42 5.86 27.04
CA LYS A 66 -13.02 6.32 26.94
C LYS A 66 -12.03 5.33 27.58
N GLN A 67 -12.49 4.37 28.39
CA GLN A 67 -11.72 3.21 28.89
C GLN A 67 -11.98 1.88 28.13
N LYS A 68 -12.93 1.81 27.19
CA LYS A 68 -13.30 0.57 26.46
C LYS A 68 -12.73 0.52 25.04
N ASN A 69 -12.57 1.67 24.39
CA ASN A 69 -11.97 1.75 23.06
C ASN A 69 -10.44 1.68 23.18
N LYS A 70 -9.93 0.44 23.30
CA LYS A 70 -8.49 0.16 23.35
C LYS A 70 -7.78 0.75 22.14
N LYS A 71 -6.67 1.45 22.37
CA LYS A 71 -5.74 1.88 21.30
C LYS A 71 -4.75 0.79 20.91
N ILE A 72 -4.70 -0.32 21.66
CA ILE A 72 -3.65 -1.35 21.65
C ILE A 72 -4.11 -2.64 20.96
N PHE A 73 -3.30 -3.15 20.02
CA PHE A 73 -3.59 -4.32 19.18
C PHE A 73 -2.38 -5.27 19.10
N SER A 74 -2.41 -6.38 19.83
CA SER A 74 -1.34 -7.39 19.86
C SER A 74 -1.46 -8.41 18.72
N ARG A 75 -0.43 -8.57 17.86
CA ARG A 75 -0.48 -9.54 16.74
C ARG A 75 -0.43 -11.01 17.17
N LYS A 76 0.04 -11.32 18.38
CA LYS A 76 0.09 -12.69 18.93
C LYS A 76 -0.87 -12.82 20.11
N SER A 77 -2.01 -13.45 19.86
CA SER A 77 -3.06 -13.65 20.87
C SER A 77 -2.66 -14.64 21.96
N ASN A 78 -2.95 -14.29 23.22
CA ASN A 78 -3.15 -15.16 24.40
C ASN A 78 -2.01 -16.08 24.91
N GLN A 79 -1.06 -16.56 24.10
CA GLN A 79 -0.09 -17.59 24.56
C GLN A 79 1.15 -17.05 25.31
N LYS A 80 1.79 -15.94 24.88
CA LYS A 80 2.96 -15.41 25.63
C LYS A 80 2.58 -14.81 26.99
N PHE A 81 1.42 -14.13 27.10
CA PHE A 81 0.99 -13.51 28.37
C PHE A 81 0.67 -14.52 29.49
N THR A 82 0.11 -15.68 29.15
CA THR A 82 -0.15 -16.74 30.14
C THR A 82 1.15 -17.38 30.63
N ALA A 83 2.12 -17.62 29.74
CA ALA A 83 3.46 -18.08 30.13
C ALA A 83 4.16 -17.12 31.11
N PHE A 84 4.11 -15.81 30.86
CA PHE A 84 4.66 -14.81 31.80
C PHE A 84 3.93 -14.76 33.15
N SER A 85 2.63 -15.08 33.20
CA SER A 85 1.89 -15.17 34.47
C SER A 85 2.28 -16.38 35.33
N LEU A 86 2.77 -17.46 34.69
CA LEU A 86 3.21 -18.69 35.35
C LEU A 86 4.62 -18.59 35.95
N LEU A 87 5.44 -17.61 35.56
CA LEU A 87 6.79 -17.35 36.10
C LEU A 87 6.82 -16.86 37.56
N LYS A 88 5.70 -16.97 38.29
CA LYS A 88 5.64 -16.80 39.76
C LYS A 88 5.86 -18.12 40.53
N SER A 89 6.01 -19.26 39.85
CA SER A 89 6.48 -20.49 40.50
C SER A 89 8.00 -20.45 40.73
N SER A 90 8.45 -21.02 41.85
CA SER A 90 9.80 -20.86 42.40
C SER A 90 10.94 -21.57 41.65
N ASP A 91 10.62 -22.45 40.69
CA ASP A 91 11.50 -23.56 40.32
C ASP A 91 12.08 -23.52 38.90
N VAL A 92 11.91 -22.40 38.18
CA VAL A 92 12.51 -22.21 36.84
C VAL A 92 13.91 -21.61 36.94
N LYS A 93 14.92 -22.47 37.12
CA LYS A 93 16.35 -22.07 37.15
C LYS A 93 16.95 -21.60 35.81
N ASN A 94 16.15 -21.54 34.75
CA ASN A 94 16.56 -20.95 33.47
C ASN A 94 16.23 -19.46 33.47
N VAL A 95 17.26 -18.63 33.72
CA VAL A 95 17.15 -17.17 33.57
C VAL A 95 16.92 -16.85 32.09
N LEU A 96 15.67 -16.50 31.74
CA LEU A 96 15.33 -15.99 30.42
C LEU A 96 16.17 -14.76 30.12
N LYS A 97 16.91 -14.77 29.00
CA LYS A 97 17.37 -13.52 28.38
C LYS A 97 16.13 -12.69 28.10
N ALA A 98 16.10 -11.44 28.56
CA ALA A 98 14.95 -10.57 28.30
C ALA A 98 14.86 -10.31 26.79
N GLU A 99 13.82 -10.85 26.16
CA GLU A 99 13.51 -10.58 24.76
C GLU A 99 13.17 -9.09 24.59
N ASN A 100 13.45 -8.53 23.41
CA ASN A 100 12.95 -7.22 23.02
C ASN A 100 11.69 -7.40 22.14
N VAL A 101 10.79 -6.42 22.18
CA VAL A 101 9.60 -6.35 21.31
C VAL A 101 9.59 -5.04 20.54
N ASP A 102 9.16 -5.11 19.29
CA ASP A 102 8.89 -3.94 18.47
C ASP A 102 7.42 -3.52 18.61
N ILE A 103 7.21 -2.23 18.82
CA ILE A 103 5.90 -1.59 18.87
C ILE A 103 5.81 -0.58 17.73
N LYS A 104 4.80 -0.74 16.88
CA LYS A 104 4.45 0.17 15.79
C LYS A 104 3.34 1.11 16.26
N ILE A 105 3.58 2.40 16.19
CA ILE A 105 2.71 3.47 16.71
C ILE A 105 2.28 4.34 15.53
N PHE A 106 0.99 4.33 15.22
CA PHE A 106 0.40 5.31 14.32
C PHE A 106 0.00 6.53 15.15
N LEU A 107 0.22 7.70 14.58
CA LEU A 107 -0.02 8.99 15.22
C LEU A 107 -1.33 9.60 14.74
N ASP A 108 -1.85 10.52 15.54
CA ASP A 108 -2.88 11.49 15.17
C ASP A 108 -2.13 12.68 14.55
N LEU A 109 -1.99 12.65 13.23
CA LEU A 109 -1.37 13.72 12.44
C LEU A 109 -2.20 13.96 11.20
N ILE A 110 -2.45 15.24 10.95
CA ILE A 110 -3.24 15.72 9.83
C ILE A 110 -2.37 15.76 8.59
N ASP A 111 -2.90 15.33 7.45
CA ASP A 111 -2.15 15.24 6.20
C ASP A 111 -2.79 16.11 5.11
N THR A 112 -2.14 17.21 4.74
CA THR A 112 -2.66 18.13 3.72
C THR A 112 -2.30 17.64 2.31
N ASN A 113 -3.28 17.00 1.67
CA ASN A 113 -3.19 16.23 0.42
C ASN A 113 -2.76 16.97 -0.86
N ASN A 114 -2.23 18.19 -0.74
CA ASN A 114 -1.68 19.03 -1.82
C ASN A 114 -0.20 19.40 -1.62
N ASN A 115 0.45 18.99 -0.52
CA ASN A 115 1.88 19.20 -0.28
C ASN A 115 2.76 18.43 -1.28
N SER A 116 3.91 18.98 -1.66
CA SER A 116 4.95 18.25 -2.40
C SER A 116 5.55 17.10 -1.59
N LEU A 117 6.23 16.15 -2.24
CA LEU A 117 6.95 15.08 -1.55
C LEU A 117 7.95 15.64 -0.53
N SER A 118 8.69 16.70 -0.86
CA SER A 118 9.62 17.39 0.03
C SER A 118 8.95 17.95 1.30
N GLU A 119 7.85 18.69 1.15
CA GLU A 119 7.14 19.31 2.28
C GLU A 119 6.52 18.24 3.19
N ASN A 120 5.97 17.16 2.60
CA ASN A 120 5.49 16.00 3.36
C ASN A 120 6.61 15.31 4.16
N VAL A 121 7.79 15.19 3.57
CA VAL A 121 8.97 14.54 4.17
C VAL A 121 9.54 15.38 5.31
N GLU A 122 9.54 16.71 5.19
CA GLU A 122 9.91 17.63 6.28
C GLU A 122 8.85 17.64 7.39
N TYR A 123 7.56 17.67 7.04
CA TYR A 123 6.45 17.63 7.98
C TYR A 123 6.46 16.36 8.84
N TYR A 124 6.49 15.18 8.21
CA TYR A 124 6.52 13.91 8.95
C TYR A 124 7.78 13.74 9.78
N GLN A 125 8.97 14.10 9.26
CA GLN A 125 10.18 14.10 10.08
C GLN A 125 10.06 15.01 11.29
N THR A 126 9.54 16.23 11.13
CA THR A 126 9.38 17.19 12.23
C THR A 126 8.42 16.66 13.29
N LYS A 127 7.21 16.26 12.87
CA LYS A 127 6.13 15.86 13.79
C LYS A 127 6.33 14.50 14.43
N ASN A 128 6.84 13.51 13.69
CA ASN A 128 7.15 12.20 14.26
C ASN A 128 8.31 12.30 15.29
N ASN A 129 9.29 13.20 15.08
CA ASN A 129 10.31 13.48 16.11
C ASN A 129 9.77 14.28 17.31
N GLU A 130 8.79 15.16 17.12
CA GLU A 130 8.12 15.90 18.22
C GLU A 130 7.37 14.94 19.15
N TYR A 131 6.61 13.99 18.59
CA TYR A 131 5.90 12.98 19.36
C TYR A 131 6.81 11.88 19.90
N LEU A 132 7.88 11.48 19.19
CA LEU A 132 8.88 10.55 19.73
C LEU A 132 9.51 11.11 21.01
N LYS A 133 9.84 12.40 21.07
CA LYS A 133 10.38 13.03 22.29
C LYS A 133 9.41 12.93 23.47
N GLN A 134 8.13 13.18 23.24
CA GLN A 134 7.08 13.07 24.27
C GLN A 134 6.92 11.63 24.76
N ILE A 135 6.96 10.64 23.86
CA ILE A 135 6.95 9.21 24.21
C ILE A 135 8.20 8.85 25.04
N THR A 136 9.38 9.27 24.60
CA THR A 136 10.65 9.02 25.30
C THR A 136 10.65 9.59 26.71
N SER A 137 10.30 10.86 26.91
CA SER A 137 10.25 11.46 28.25
C SER A 137 9.24 10.76 29.17
N LEU A 138 8.03 10.46 28.67
CA LEU A 138 7.03 9.70 29.44
C LEU A 138 7.52 8.30 29.82
N PHE A 139 8.34 7.67 28.97
CA PHE A 139 8.92 6.34 29.22
C PHE A 139 10.08 6.43 30.23
N GLU A 140 10.96 7.43 30.11
CA GLU A 140 12.07 7.71 31.03
C GLU A 140 11.56 8.01 32.46
N GLU A 141 10.57 8.90 32.60
CA GLU A 141 9.84 9.16 33.86
C GLU A 141 9.27 7.88 34.49
N ASN A 142 8.99 6.87 33.66
CA ASN A 142 8.42 5.60 34.07
C ASN A 142 9.45 4.46 34.22
N ASN A 143 10.75 4.75 34.13
CA ASN A 143 11.85 3.78 34.15
C ASN A 143 11.78 2.74 33.01
N ILE A 144 11.24 3.13 31.86
CA ILE A 144 11.18 2.31 30.65
C ILE A 144 12.26 2.78 29.69
N LYS A 145 13.21 1.90 29.37
CA LYS A 145 14.23 2.19 28.35
C LYS A 145 13.69 1.86 26.96
N ILE A 146 13.71 2.85 26.07
CA ILE A 146 13.66 2.62 24.62
C ILE A 146 15.06 2.17 24.18
N ASN A 147 15.16 0.96 23.64
CA ASN A 147 16.43 0.40 23.16
C ASN A 147 16.84 1.05 21.83
N SER A 148 15.86 1.29 20.97
CA SER A 148 16.01 2.02 19.71
C SER A 148 14.65 2.49 19.20
N SER A 149 14.64 3.38 18.21
CA SER A 149 13.43 3.88 17.56
C SER A 149 13.68 4.23 16.10
N TYR A 150 12.60 4.32 15.33
CA TYR A 150 12.60 4.75 13.94
C TYR A 150 11.36 5.60 13.68
N VAL A 151 11.52 6.72 12.99
CA VAL A 151 10.44 7.64 12.63
C VAL A 151 10.29 7.63 11.12
N SER A 152 9.07 7.43 10.62
CA SER A 152 8.85 7.48 9.18
C SER A 152 8.96 8.91 8.65
N LYS A 153 9.43 9.01 7.41
CA LYS A 153 9.49 10.22 6.58
C LYS A 153 8.30 10.31 5.61
N LEU A 154 7.59 9.22 5.37
CA LEU A 154 6.47 9.14 4.41
C LEU A 154 5.10 9.01 5.08
N SER A 155 5.03 8.76 6.38
CA SER A 155 3.78 8.43 7.07
C SER A 155 3.78 8.88 8.54
N PRO A 156 2.61 8.99 9.19
CA PRO A 156 2.49 9.33 10.62
C PRO A 156 2.76 8.11 11.50
N ILE A 157 3.93 7.47 11.34
CA ILE A 157 4.29 6.21 12.00
C ILE A 157 5.64 6.34 12.72
N ILE A 158 5.64 5.96 13.99
CA ILE A 158 6.83 5.73 14.83
C ILE A 158 6.95 4.23 15.10
N TRP A 159 8.17 3.72 15.17
CA TRP A 159 8.49 2.43 15.75
C TRP A 159 9.39 2.63 16.96
N ILE A 160 9.14 1.87 18.03
CA ILE A 160 10.03 1.78 19.20
C ILE A 160 10.32 0.31 19.52
N ASN A 161 11.59 0.02 19.83
CA ASN A 161 12.01 -1.26 20.38
C ASN A 161 12.21 -1.11 21.89
N ILE A 162 11.59 -2.00 22.67
CA ILE A 162 11.68 -2.00 24.14
C ILE A 162 11.94 -3.40 24.68
N ASN A 163 12.35 -3.48 25.95
CA ASN A 163 12.40 -4.74 26.68
C ASN A 163 10.98 -5.31 26.90
N SER A 164 10.78 -6.60 26.61
CA SER A 164 9.48 -7.29 26.79
C SER A 164 8.89 -7.17 28.20
N LEU A 165 9.72 -7.12 29.25
CA LEU A 165 9.28 -6.93 30.63
C LEU A 165 8.60 -5.58 30.88
N ALA A 166 8.89 -4.58 30.04
CA ALA A 166 8.25 -3.26 30.10
C ALA A 166 6.98 -3.17 29.23
N GLU A 167 6.73 -4.11 28.31
CA GLU A 167 5.71 -4.01 27.25
C GLU A 167 4.35 -3.58 27.81
N LYS A 168 3.82 -4.30 28.81
CA LYS A 168 2.52 -3.97 29.40
C LYS A 168 2.44 -2.52 29.90
N LYS A 169 3.49 -2.03 30.60
CA LYS A 169 3.51 -0.66 31.13
C LYS A 169 3.66 0.38 30.02
N SER A 170 4.46 0.08 28.99
CA SER A 170 4.58 0.92 27.79
C SER A 170 3.24 1.10 27.08
N LEU A 171 2.49 0.02 26.89
CA LEU A 171 1.18 0.06 26.24
C LEU A 171 0.16 0.85 27.07
N GLU A 172 0.11 0.62 28.39
CA GLU A 172 -0.70 1.41 29.34
C GLU A 172 -0.33 2.91 29.38
N LEU A 173 0.84 3.33 28.90
CA LEU A 173 1.23 4.73 28.77
C LEU A 173 0.88 5.29 27.39
N LEU A 174 1.17 4.55 26.31
CA LEU A 174 0.85 4.95 24.93
C LEU A 174 -0.66 5.14 24.71
N GLU A 175 -1.50 4.31 25.35
CA GLU A 175 -2.96 4.43 25.27
C GLU A 175 -3.51 5.73 25.89
N LYS A 176 -2.77 6.33 26.84
CA LYS A 176 -3.14 7.60 27.49
C LYS A 176 -2.71 8.83 26.68
N LEU A 177 -1.82 8.67 25.71
CA LEU A 177 -1.43 9.74 24.80
C LEU A 177 -2.58 9.98 23.81
N ASP A 178 -3.07 11.21 23.74
CA ASP A 178 -4.13 11.58 22.80
C ASP A 178 -3.66 11.47 21.35
N PHE A 179 -2.45 11.98 21.04
CA PHE A 179 -1.83 11.96 19.71
C PHE A 179 -1.41 10.59 19.18
N VAL A 180 -1.69 9.50 19.90
CA VAL A 180 -1.50 8.13 19.43
C VAL A 180 -2.84 7.63 18.88
N SER A 181 -2.91 7.27 17.60
CA SER A 181 -4.15 6.82 16.97
C SER A 181 -4.31 5.29 17.00
N LEU A 182 -3.21 4.55 16.89
CA LEU A 182 -3.18 3.08 16.93
C LEU A 182 -1.82 2.58 17.43
N VAL A 183 -1.80 1.55 18.28
CA VAL A 183 -0.59 0.87 18.74
C VAL A 183 -0.67 -0.61 18.38
N ILE A 184 0.36 -1.14 17.72
CA ILE A 184 0.46 -2.55 17.34
C ILE A 184 1.69 -3.16 18.01
N ASN A 185 1.51 -4.27 18.74
CA ASN A 185 2.53 -4.88 19.60
C ASN A 185 2.64 -6.40 19.42
N ASN A 186 3.58 -7.04 20.14
CA ASN A 186 4.05 -8.41 19.88
C ASN A 186 4.40 -8.68 18.41
N ILE A 187 5.01 -7.69 17.75
CA ILE A 187 5.77 -7.90 16.52
C ILE A 187 7.09 -8.57 16.96
N GLU A 188 7.44 -9.70 16.33
CA GLU A 188 8.70 -10.37 16.62
C GLU A 188 9.87 -9.45 16.23
N ASN A 189 10.80 -9.24 17.17
CA ASN A 189 12.01 -8.47 16.90
C ASN A 189 12.85 -9.20 15.85
N THR A 190 12.76 -8.74 14.60
CA THR A 190 13.48 -9.31 13.45
C THR A 190 14.98 -8.99 13.50
N THR A 191 15.49 -8.41 14.59
CA THR A 191 16.88 -7.99 14.73
C THR A 191 17.55 -8.58 15.98
N ASN A 192 18.41 -9.57 15.77
CA ASN A 192 19.52 -9.88 16.69
C ASN A 192 20.60 -8.79 16.56
N SER A 193 20.24 -7.51 16.75
CA SER A 193 21.16 -6.39 16.56
C SER A 193 21.24 -5.48 17.78
N ASP A 194 22.44 -5.42 18.37
CA ASP A 194 22.83 -4.40 19.36
C ASP A 194 22.99 -2.99 18.72
N SER A 195 22.48 -2.78 17.50
CA SER A 195 22.58 -1.51 16.77
C SER A 195 21.53 -1.31 15.66
N LEU A 196 20.31 -1.02 16.09
CA LEU A 196 19.53 0.07 15.50
C LEU A 196 20.13 1.43 15.95
N SER A 197 21.42 1.61 15.65
CA SER A 197 22.04 2.93 15.67
C SER A 197 21.35 3.80 14.61
N THR A 198 21.12 5.07 14.94
CA THR A 198 20.41 6.04 14.10
C THR A 198 20.77 5.92 12.62
N TYR A 199 19.77 5.87 11.74
CA TYR A 199 19.90 5.81 10.28
C TYR A 199 20.59 7.06 9.69
N SER A 200 21.87 7.24 9.98
CA SER A 200 22.71 8.25 9.34
C SER A 200 23.00 7.78 7.92
N ALA A 201 22.82 8.66 6.93
CA ALA A 201 22.95 8.31 5.51
C ALA A 201 24.36 7.78 5.11
N LYS A 202 25.36 7.89 5.99
CA LYS A 202 26.73 7.41 5.77
C LYS A 202 26.86 5.88 5.76
N SER A 203 26.02 5.13 6.49
CA SER A 203 26.16 3.66 6.59
C SER A 203 25.41 2.88 5.51
N LEU A 204 24.44 3.51 4.82
CA LEU A 204 23.76 2.91 3.66
C LEU A 204 24.58 3.04 2.36
N ASN A 205 25.71 3.75 2.38
CA ASN A 205 26.52 4.00 1.20
C ASN A 205 27.56 2.89 0.92
N GLN A 206 27.05 1.65 0.82
CA GLN A 206 27.37 0.83 -0.36
C GLN A 206 26.37 1.11 -1.49
N GLU A 207 26.10 2.40 -1.76
CA GLU A 207 26.13 2.81 -3.15
C GLU A 207 27.47 2.33 -3.70
N ALA A 208 27.44 1.48 -4.72
CA ALA A 208 28.63 1.20 -5.51
C ALA A 208 29.09 2.55 -6.06
N LYS A 209 30.06 3.19 -5.39
CA LYS A 209 30.50 4.55 -5.72
C LYS A 209 30.73 4.58 -7.23
N PRO A 210 30.07 5.48 -8.00
CA PRO A 210 30.51 5.71 -9.37
C PRO A 210 31.99 6.04 -9.27
N LYS A 211 32.84 5.16 -9.84
CA LYS A 211 34.30 5.24 -9.70
C LYS A 211 34.77 6.41 -10.57
N ILE A 212 34.62 7.61 -10.01
CA ILE A 212 34.53 8.88 -10.71
C ILE A 212 33.28 8.92 -11.62
N PHE A 213 32.91 10.10 -12.12
CA PHE A 213 32.19 10.17 -13.39
C PHE A 213 33.02 9.43 -14.44
N TYR A 214 32.57 8.27 -14.91
CA TYR A 214 33.17 7.63 -16.09
C TYR A 214 32.76 8.41 -17.35
N SER A 215 33.44 9.55 -17.57
CA SER A 215 33.32 10.39 -18.77
C SER A 215 33.78 9.69 -20.05
N ASN A 216 34.39 8.50 -19.94
CA ASN A 216 34.81 7.70 -21.07
C ASN A 216 33.58 7.07 -21.74
N LEU A 217 33.14 7.73 -22.81
CA LEU A 217 32.35 7.14 -23.90
C LEU A 217 32.89 5.75 -24.33
N GLU A 218 34.18 5.48 -24.16
CA GLU A 218 34.82 4.18 -24.37
C GLU A 218 34.28 3.07 -23.45
N HIS A 219 33.96 3.36 -22.18
CA HIS A 219 33.41 2.36 -21.25
C HIS A 219 31.94 2.08 -21.55
N ALA A 220 31.15 3.11 -21.88
CA ALA A 220 29.81 2.91 -22.42
C ALA A 220 29.88 2.11 -23.74
N GLY A 221 30.81 2.46 -24.63
CA GLY A 221 31.10 1.76 -25.88
C GLY A 221 31.53 0.30 -25.67
N TYR A 222 32.28 0.00 -24.61
CA TYR A 222 32.63 -1.37 -24.21
C TYR A 222 31.38 -2.16 -23.81
N TYR A 223 30.52 -1.65 -22.93
CA TYR A 223 29.25 -2.33 -22.61
C TYR A 223 28.33 -2.47 -23.82
N TYR A 224 28.19 -1.44 -24.66
CA TYR A 224 27.40 -1.55 -25.89
C TYR A 224 28.01 -2.55 -26.90
N SER A 225 29.34 -2.66 -26.98
CA SER A 225 30.04 -3.66 -27.81
C SER A 225 29.84 -5.07 -27.29
N TYR A 226 30.00 -5.27 -25.97
CA TYR A 226 29.71 -6.54 -25.29
C TYR A 226 28.24 -6.95 -25.53
N LEU A 227 27.29 -6.09 -25.15
CA LEU A 227 25.85 -6.36 -25.28
C LEU A 227 25.44 -6.59 -26.74
N ARG A 228 26.02 -5.88 -27.72
CA ARG A 228 25.77 -6.12 -29.16
C ARG A 228 26.07 -7.56 -29.58
N ASN A 229 27.05 -8.21 -28.95
CA ASN A 229 27.46 -9.58 -29.25
C ASN A 229 26.77 -10.64 -28.37
N THR A 230 26.01 -10.23 -27.34
CA THR A 230 25.21 -11.16 -26.52
C THR A 230 23.93 -11.61 -27.24
N LYS A 231 23.49 -12.84 -26.98
CA LYS A 231 22.22 -13.43 -27.45
C LYS A 231 21.02 -12.60 -26.98
N ASP A 232 20.01 -12.42 -27.83
CA ASP A 232 18.73 -11.80 -27.41
C ASP A 232 17.85 -12.79 -26.63
N TYR A 233 17.20 -12.29 -25.58
CA TYR A 233 16.26 -13.00 -24.71
C TYR A 233 14.82 -12.49 -24.86
N PHE A 234 13.88 -13.18 -24.22
CA PHE A 234 12.47 -12.78 -24.09
C PHE A 234 11.69 -12.61 -25.41
N THR A 235 12.20 -13.10 -26.55
CA THR A 235 11.57 -12.95 -27.87
C THR A 235 10.18 -13.61 -27.94
N LYS A 236 10.03 -14.81 -27.36
CA LYS A 236 8.77 -15.58 -27.33
C LYS A 236 7.74 -14.88 -26.43
N GLU A 237 8.19 -14.37 -25.30
CA GLU A 237 7.41 -13.63 -24.32
C GLU A 237 6.92 -12.30 -24.92
N LYS A 238 7.79 -11.59 -25.66
CA LYS A 238 7.46 -10.39 -26.41
C LYS A 238 6.48 -10.64 -27.55
N GLU A 239 6.56 -11.77 -28.24
CA GLU A 239 5.58 -12.19 -29.23
C GLU A 239 4.20 -12.43 -28.58
N ILE A 240 4.16 -13.20 -27.48
CA ILE A 240 2.93 -13.53 -26.74
C ILE A 240 2.21 -12.27 -26.25
N VAL A 241 2.93 -11.28 -25.71
CA VAL A 241 2.33 -10.01 -25.23
C VAL A 241 2.28 -8.91 -26.29
N ASP A 242 2.60 -9.22 -27.55
CA ASP A 242 2.59 -8.29 -28.71
C ASP A 242 3.43 -7.01 -28.50
N TYR A 243 4.60 -7.15 -27.88
CA TYR A 243 5.49 -6.05 -27.51
C TYR A 243 6.31 -5.55 -28.72
N LYS A 244 5.79 -4.53 -29.39
CA LYS A 244 6.43 -3.84 -30.52
C LYS A 244 6.69 -2.38 -30.11
N TYR A 245 7.95 -2.05 -29.83
CA TYR A 245 8.33 -0.76 -29.29
C TYR A 245 9.61 -0.20 -29.93
N ILE A 246 9.69 1.13 -30.02
CA ILE A 246 10.75 1.88 -30.70
C ILE A 246 11.69 2.46 -29.63
N ARG A 247 13.00 2.47 -29.90
CA ARG A 247 14.05 2.56 -28.87
C ARG A 247 14.21 3.93 -28.18
N ASP A 248 13.60 4.98 -28.71
CA ASP A 248 14.05 6.37 -28.47
C ASP A 248 13.32 7.10 -27.32
N ASN A 249 12.42 6.41 -26.62
CA ASN A 249 11.61 6.99 -25.55
C ASN A 249 12.30 6.99 -24.17
N LYS A 250 11.77 7.83 -23.27
CA LYS A 250 12.07 7.77 -21.83
C LYS A 250 11.24 6.67 -21.16
N TYR A 251 11.69 6.23 -19.99
CA TYR A 251 11.07 5.17 -19.19
C TYR A 251 10.92 5.65 -17.74
N GLU A 252 9.90 5.18 -17.02
CA GLU A 252 9.75 5.45 -15.58
C GLU A 252 10.71 4.59 -14.76
N LYS A 253 11.44 5.18 -13.82
CA LYS A 253 12.43 4.46 -12.98
C LYS A 253 11.80 3.28 -12.24
N VAL A 254 12.51 2.16 -12.17
CA VAL A 254 12.00 0.93 -11.55
C VAL A 254 12.78 0.58 -10.29
N GLY A 255 12.04 0.46 -9.18
CA GLY A 255 12.50 -0.23 -7.98
C GLY A 255 12.24 -1.72 -8.11
N VAL A 256 13.20 -2.53 -7.68
CA VAL A 256 13.01 -3.97 -7.49
C VAL A 256 13.34 -4.27 -6.04
N VAL A 257 12.42 -4.89 -5.32
CA VAL A 257 12.61 -5.27 -3.92
C VAL A 257 12.72 -6.78 -3.84
N GLU A 258 13.86 -7.27 -3.34
CA GLU A 258 14.21 -8.69 -3.29
C GLU A 258 14.46 -9.16 -1.85
N VAL A 259 14.20 -10.44 -1.61
CA VAL A 259 14.20 -11.06 -0.28
C VAL A 259 15.10 -12.30 -0.29
N GLY A 260 15.75 -12.62 0.83
CA GLY A 260 16.65 -13.78 0.94
C GLY A 260 17.96 -13.68 0.15
N MET A 261 18.10 -12.72 -0.78
CA MET A 261 19.36 -12.37 -1.44
C MET A 261 20.51 -12.26 -0.43
N SER A 262 21.61 -12.93 -0.74
CA SER A 262 22.81 -12.96 0.08
C SER A 262 24.05 -12.94 -0.81
N GLY A 263 25.11 -12.31 -0.33
CA GLY A 263 26.12 -11.70 -1.19
C GLY A 263 25.79 -10.25 -1.55
N THR A 264 26.78 -9.56 -2.10
CA THR A 264 26.61 -8.24 -2.73
C THR A 264 26.08 -8.43 -4.16
N TYR A 265 25.22 -7.55 -4.67
CA TYR A 265 24.89 -7.53 -6.10
C TYR A 265 26.05 -6.87 -6.86
N ASP A 266 26.73 -7.62 -7.72
CA ASP A 266 28.00 -7.23 -8.33
C ASP A 266 28.06 -7.46 -9.85
N GLU A 267 29.25 -7.25 -10.42
CA GLU A 267 29.48 -7.25 -11.86
C GLU A 267 29.18 -8.57 -12.55
N SER A 268 29.27 -9.70 -11.85
CA SER A 268 28.81 -10.98 -12.41
C SER A 268 27.29 -10.96 -12.61
N ASP A 269 26.52 -10.44 -11.66
CA ASP A 269 25.05 -10.50 -11.66
C ASP A 269 24.44 -9.67 -12.80
N TRP A 270 24.85 -8.41 -12.92
CA TRP A 270 24.29 -7.52 -13.93
C TRP A 270 24.81 -7.80 -15.35
N LEU A 271 26.01 -8.38 -15.49
CA LEU A 271 26.47 -8.89 -16.80
C LEU A 271 25.66 -10.11 -17.25
N LYS A 272 25.42 -11.08 -16.34
CA LYS A 272 24.57 -12.26 -16.64
C LYS A 272 23.18 -11.85 -17.11
N ALA A 273 22.60 -10.83 -16.47
CA ALA A 273 21.29 -10.25 -16.80
C ALA A 273 21.29 -9.26 -17.99
N GLN A 274 22.44 -9.06 -18.66
CA GLN A 274 22.61 -8.12 -19.78
C GLN A 274 22.24 -6.65 -19.45
N ILE A 275 22.46 -6.19 -18.22
CA ILE A 275 22.12 -4.83 -17.77
C ILE A 275 23.37 -3.93 -17.83
N PRO A 276 23.33 -2.78 -18.53
CA PRO A 276 24.39 -1.78 -18.46
C PRO A 276 24.65 -1.30 -17.03
N LYS A 277 25.90 -1.42 -16.56
CA LYS A 277 26.33 -1.07 -15.19
C LYS A 277 25.91 0.32 -14.70
N TYR A 278 25.83 1.31 -15.59
CA TYR A 278 25.46 2.68 -15.23
C TYR A 278 23.96 2.86 -14.89
N LEU A 279 23.11 1.87 -15.21
CA LEU A 279 21.70 1.85 -14.82
C LEU A 279 21.48 1.21 -13.44
N VAL A 280 22.45 0.44 -12.94
CA VAL A 280 22.29 -0.41 -11.75
C VAL A 280 22.62 0.36 -10.48
N ASN A 281 21.61 0.51 -9.62
CA ASN A 281 21.75 1.06 -8.27
C ASN A 281 21.36 0.00 -7.24
N TYR A 282 22.31 -0.56 -6.51
CA TYR A 282 22.07 -1.57 -5.47
C TYR A 282 22.05 -0.98 -4.06
N TYR A 283 21.16 -1.48 -3.20
CA TYR A 283 21.07 -1.13 -1.78
C TYR A 283 20.87 -2.38 -0.89
N ASN A 284 21.88 -2.74 -0.10
CA ASN A 284 21.78 -3.80 0.92
C ASN A 284 21.16 -3.25 2.23
N ILE A 285 19.84 -3.05 2.23
CA ILE A 285 19.13 -2.41 3.35
C ILE A 285 18.90 -3.39 4.51
N GLY A 286 18.61 -4.67 4.18
CA GLY A 286 18.46 -5.75 5.15
C GLY A 286 19.74 -6.24 5.83
N ARG A 287 20.91 -5.65 5.50
CA ARG A 287 22.24 -6.06 6.01
C ARG A 287 22.53 -7.56 5.79
N ALA A 288 22.13 -8.11 4.65
CA ALA A 288 22.54 -9.45 4.24
C ALA A 288 24.07 -9.56 4.21
N ASP A 289 24.62 -10.76 4.46
CA ASP A 289 26.07 -10.97 4.33
C ASP A 289 26.54 -10.55 2.94
N SER A 290 27.51 -9.63 2.89
CA SER A 290 28.11 -9.13 1.65
C SER A 290 28.88 -10.19 0.85
N LYS A 291 29.25 -11.31 1.49
CA LYS A 291 30.04 -12.38 0.89
C LYS A 291 29.18 -13.32 0.04
N LYS A 292 29.47 -13.39 -1.27
CA LYS A 292 28.99 -14.49 -2.12
C LYS A 292 29.63 -15.82 -1.70
N THR A 293 28.82 -16.86 -1.69
CA THR A 293 29.22 -18.26 -1.50
C THR A 293 29.30 -19.01 -2.83
N ASN A 294 28.57 -18.55 -3.85
CA ASN A 294 28.61 -19.02 -5.23
C ASN A 294 28.17 -17.89 -6.18
N GLU A 295 28.43 -18.02 -7.49
CA GLU A 295 28.14 -16.98 -8.49
C GLU A 295 26.67 -16.87 -8.89
N ASN A 296 25.83 -17.84 -8.50
CA ASN A 296 24.43 -17.95 -8.93
C ASN A 296 23.45 -17.58 -7.79
N GLN A 297 23.99 -17.12 -6.66
CA GLN A 297 23.27 -16.81 -5.42
C GLN A 297 22.26 -15.66 -5.57
N ASN A 298 22.44 -14.81 -6.57
CA ASN A 298 21.57 -13.68 -6.90
C ASN A 298 20.70 -13.93 -8.16
N ASP A 299 20.73 -15.12 -8.77
CA ASP A 299 20.10 -15.40 -10.09
C ASP A 299 18.62 -15.00 -10.17
N HIS A 300 17.87 -15.10 -9.07
CA HIS A 300 16.48 -14.64 -9.01
C HIS A 300 16.38 -13.13 -9.28
N ALA A 301 17.07 -12.32 -8.47
CA ALA A 301 17.14 -10.87 -8.62
C ALA A 301 17.73 -10.44 -9.96
N SER A 302 18.74 -11.17 -10.46
CA SER A 302 19.33 -10.97 -11.78
C SER A 302 18.32 -11.19 -12.90
N LEU A 303 17.55 -12.29 -12.85
CA LEU A 303 16.56 -12.62 -13.89
C LEU A 303 15.35 -11.67 -13.83
N VAL A 304 14.83 -11.37 -12.63
CA VAL A 304 13.78 -10.35 -12.41
C VAL A 304 14.21 -9.00 -12.99
N SER A 305 15.42 -8.54 -12.66
CA SER A 305 15.97 -7.28 -13.17
C SER A 305 16.23 -7.32 -14.68
N GLY A 306 16.71 -8.44 -15.22
CA GLY A 306 16.99 -8.63 -16.65
C GLY A 306 15.73 -8.60 -17.51
N ILE A 307 14.62 -9.19 -17.04
CA ILE A 307 13.30 -9.11 -17.68
C ILE A 307 12.83 -7.64 -17.79
N ILE A 308 13.09 -6.83 -16.76
CA ILE A 308 12.71 -5.41 -16.75
C ILE A 308 13.69 -4.60 -17.63
N VAL A 309 14.94 -4.43 -17.21
CA VAL A 309 15.88 -3.43 -17.73
C VAL A 309 17.05 -3.96 -18.56
N GLY A 310 17.20 -5.28 -18.68
CA GLY A 310 18.27 -5.90 -19.47
C GLY A 310 18.14 -5.55 -20.97
N LYS A 311 19.22 -5.74 -21.74
CA LYS A 311 19.29 -5.48 -23.20
C LYS A 311 18.04 -5.93 -23.97
N SER A 312 17.51 -7.10 -23.60
CA SER A 312 16.34 -7.71 -24.25
C SER A 312 15.03 -7.55 -23.45
N GLY A 313 15.03 -6.82 -22.33
CA GLY A 313 13.90 -6.65 -21.42
C GLY A 313 12.79 -5.72 -21.91
N PHE A 314 11.78 -5.51 -21.08
CA PHE A 314 10.56 -4.76 -21.40
C PHE A 314 10.63 -3.25 -21.12
N ALA A 315 11.72 -2.78 -20.51
CA ALA A 315 12.07 -1.37 -20.26
C ALA A 315 13.61 -1.19 -20.29
N PHE A 316 14.27 -1.61 -21.37
CA PHE A 316 15.70 -1.40 -21.56
C PHE A 316 16.06 0.10 -21.51
N ASN A 317 17.23 0.44 -20.96
CA ASN A 317 17.70 1.82 -20.77
C ASN A 317 16.92 2.63 -19.70
N THR A 318 16.52 1.94 -18.62
CA THR A 318 15.83 2.52 -17.44
C THR A 318 16.70 2.43 -16.20
N ASP A 319 16.69 3.45 -15.33
CA ASP A 319 17.30 3.39 -14.00
C ASP A 319 16.69 2.24 -13.17
N LEU A 320 17.54 1.29 -12.75
CA LEU A 320 17.19 0.20 -11.86
C LEU A 320 17.65 0.52 -10.43
N HIS A 321 16.73 0.40 -9.48
CA HIS A 321 16.96 0.58 -8.06
C HIS A 321 16.65 -0.72 -7.30
N LEU A 322 17.64 -1.61 -7.20
CA LEU A 322 17.54 -2.91 -6.56
C LEU A 322 17.79 -2.81 -5.05
N ALA A 323 16.79 -3.12 -4.23
CA ALA A 323 16.85 -3.10 -2.78
C ALA A 323 16.71 -4.50 -2.17
N ASN A 324 17.73 -4.93 -1.43
CA ASN A 324 17.78 -6.24 -0.78
C ASN A 324 17.30 -6.13 0.69
N LEU A 325 16.27 -6.91 1.05
CA LEU A 325 15.71 -7.06 2.41
C LEU A 325 16.46 -8.06 3.30
N GLY A 326 17.39 -8.82 2.74
CA GLY A 326 18.07 -9.92 3.40
C GLY A 326 17.10 -11.03 3.80
N LYS A 327 17.52 -11.86 4.76
CA LYS A 327 16.63 -12.86 5.39
C LYS A 327 15.90 -12.21 6.56
N VAL A 328 14.69 -11.73 6.32
CA VAL A 328 13.77 -11.19 7.34
C VAL A 328 12.79 -12.28 7.80
N GLU A 329 12.64 -12.41 9.11
CA GLU A 329 11.68 -13.35 9.74
C GLU A 329 10.25 -12.79 9.79
N SER A 330 10.11 -11.47 9.72
CA SER A 330 8.84 -10.78 9.47
C SER A 330 9.08 -9.58 8.56
N PHE A 331 8.18 -9.37 7.61
CA PHE A 331 8.33 -8.28 6.64
C PHE A 331 7.87 -6.92 7.18
N ASP A 332 6.82 -6.85 8.02
CA ASP A 332 6.37 -5.55 8.54
C ASP A 332 7.30 -5.10 9.68
N SER A 333 8.24 -4.23 9.32
CA SER A 333 9.36 -3.81 10.15
C SER A 333 9.84 -2.40 9.79
N PRO A 334 10.62 -1.73 10.67
CA PRO A 334 11.31 -0.48 10.34
C PRO A 334 12.20 -0.61 9.08
N VAL A 335 12.85 -1.77 8.93
CA VAL A 335 13.76 -2.07 7.82
C VAL A 335 13.01 -2.05 6.48
N TRP A 336 11.87 -2.72 6.41
CA TRP A 336 11.01 -2.77 5.21
C TRP A 336 10.41 -1.40 4.88
N MET A 337 9.92 -0.65 5.88
CA MET A 337 9.46 0.73 5.65
C MET A 337 10.57 1.64 5.10
N SER A 338 11.81 1.49 5.57
CA SER A 338 12.95 2.28 5.11
C SER A 338 13.33 2.06 3.65
N ILE A 339 12.90 0.96 3.02
CA ILE A 339 13.07 0.74 1.57
C ILE A 339 12.24 1.71 0.75
N PHE A 340 10.96 1.88 1.09
CA PHE A 340 10.08 2.83 0.40
C PHE A 340 10.62 4.26 0.54
N GLU A 341 11.18 4.61 1.70
CA GLU A 341 11.83 5.91 1.90
C GLU A 341 13.09 6.07 1.04
N LYS A 342 13.92 5.03 0.90
CA LYS A 342 15.10 5.05 0.04
C LYS A 342 14.74 5.15 -1.45
N LEU A 343 13.72 4.43 -1.90
CA LEU A 343 13.28 4.40 -3.30
C LEU A 343 12.52 5.67 -3.69
N ILE A 344 11.51 6.06 -2.91
CA ILE A 344 10.61 7.18 -3.24
C ILE A 344 11.30 8.53 -2.98
N ILE A 345 11.86 8.76 -1.78
CA ILE A 345 12.41 10.08 -1.42
C ILE A 345 13.78 10.30 -2.07
N GLU A 346 14.73 9.38 -1.87
CA GLU A 346 16.12 9.64 -2.25
C GLU A 346 16.43 9.38 -3.73
N LYS A 347 15.56 8.65 -4.45
CA LYS A 347 15.80 8.21 -5.83
C LYS A 347 14.67 8.53 -6.81
N GLY A 348 13.49 8.92 -6.32
CA GLY A 348 12.34 9.32 -7.16
C GLY A 348 11.64 8.16 -7.86
N VAL A 349 11.68 6.95 -7.28
CA VAL A 349 11.04 5.76 -7.83
C VAL A 349 9.56 5.73 -7.45
N ARG A 350 8.67 5.69 -8.46
CA ARG A 350 7.23 5.49 -8.27
C ARG A 350 6.75 4.08 -8.65
N LEU A 351 7.52 3.31 -9.41
CA LEU A 351 7.15 1.98 -9.88
C LEU A 351 8.03 0.93 -9.21
N ILE A 352 7.43 0.04 -8.41
CA ILE A 352 8.14 -0.94 -7.58
C ILE A 352 7.66 -2.36 -7.89
N ASN A 353 8.60 -3.24 -8.22
CA ASN A 353 8.39 -4.68 -8.39
C ASN A 353 8.66 -5.43 -7.09
N HIS A 354 7.76 -6.37 -6.77
CA HIS A 354 7.82 -7.28 -5.64
C HIS A 354 7.65 -8.72 -6.15
N SER A 355 8.76 -9.35 -6.55
CA SER A 355 8.77 -10.74 -7.06
C SER A 355 8.89 -11.78 -5.94
N TYR A 356 8.33 -11.46 -4.77
CA TYR A 356 8.30 -12.28 -3.55
C TYR A 356 6.89 -12.34 -2.94
N GLY A 357 6.63 -13.36 -2.13
CA GLY A 357 5.38 -13.57 -1.40
C GLY A 357 5.61 -14.17 -0.01
N PHE A 358 4.54 -14.69 0.60
CA PHE A 358 4.63 -15.57 1.77
C PHE A 358 4.35 -17.01 1.35
N ASP A 359 5.19 -17.95 1.77
CA ASP A 359 5.16 -19.38 1.44
C ASP A 359 3.85 -20.12 1.79
N PHE A 360 2.97 -19.52 2.59
CA PHE A 360 1.64 -20.01 2.93
C PHE A 360 0.80 -18.92 3.60
N ILE A 361 -0.51 -19.12 3.64
CA ILE A 361 -1.42 -18.48 4.60
C ILE A 361 -1.93 -19.58 5.54
N HIS A 362 -2.00 -19.36 6.85
CA HIS A 362 -2.70 -20.30 7.74
C HIS A 362 -4.21 -20.12 7.60
N GLU A 363 -4.99 -21.17 7.90
CA GLU A 363 -6.46 -21.13 7.90
C GLU A 363 -7.03 -19.91 8.69
N LYS A 364 -6.46 -19.64 9.88
CA LYS A 364 -6.76 -18.47 10.73
C LYS A 364 -6.45 -17.09 10.11
N ASP A 365 -5.64 -17.04 9.06
CA ASP A 365 -5.27 -15.82 8.33
C ASP A 365 -5.95 -15.76 6.95
N VAL A 366 -6.56 -16.87 6.49
CA VAL A 366 -7.40 -16.94 5.28
C VAL A 366 -8.85 -16.55 5.59
N ASP A 367 -9.51 -17.28 6.49
CA ASP A 367 -10.97 -17.19 6.69
C ASP A 367 -11.36 -17.45 8.14
N ALA A 368 -10.60 -16.90 9.09
CA ALA A 368 -11.02 -16.88 10.48
C ALA A 368 -12.44 -16.31 10.59
N ASN A 369 -13.32 -17.07 11.26
CA ASN A 369 -14.23 -16.44 12.20
C ASN A 369 -13.33 -15.66 13.16
N PHE A 370 -13.18 -14.35 12.93
CA PHE A 370 -12.22 -13.54 13.67
C PHE A 370 -12.67 -13.38 15.12
N GLU A 371 -12.36 -14.41 15.92
CA GLU A 371 -12.06 -14.33 17.35
C GLU A 371 -10.84 -13.44 17.56
N ASP A 372 -10.99 -12.17 17.18
CA ASP A 372 -10.45 -11.01 17.87
C ASP A 372 -9.13 -11.29 18.59
N ILE A 373 -8.10 -11.51 17.77
CA ILE A 373 -6.72 -11.82 18.17
C ILE A 373 -6.08 -10.74 19.08
N TYR A 374 -6.82 -9.65 19.30
CA TYR A 374 -6.48 -8.45 20.06
C TYR A 374 -7.24 -8.34 21.42
N GLY A 375 -8.27 -9.15 21.67
CA GLY A 375 -9.02 -9.17 22.94
C GLY A 375 -9.81 -7.88 23.22
N ASN A 376 -10.56 -7.39 22.24
CA ASN A 376 -11.48 -6.27 22.29
C ASN A 376 -12.88 -6.63 22.82
N ASN A 377 -13.60 -5.61 23.32
CA ASN A 377 -15.03 -5.69 23.60
C ASN A 377 -15.90 -4.95 22.55
N SER A 378 -15.31 -4.25 21.59
CA SER A 378 -16.02 -3.53 20.52
C SER A 378 -16.14 -4.37 19.24
N SER A 379 -17.37 -4.69 18.83
CA SER A 379 -17.67 -5.43 17.59
C SER A 379 -17.33 -4.64 16.31
N LEU A 380 -17.38 -3.30 16.36
CA LEU A 380 -16.94 -2.42 15.28
C LEU A 380 -15.42 -2.55 15.04
N LEU A 381 -14.62 -2.44 16.10
CA LEU A 381 -13.17 -2.58 15.98
C LEU A 381 -12.76 -3.99 15.53
N LYS A 382 -13.39 -5.05 16.08
CA LYS A 382 -13.23 -6.45 15.63
C LYS A 382 -13.43 -6.60 14.12
N ASN A 383 -14.48 -5.99 13.54
CA ASN A 383 -14.73 -6.03 12.09
C ASN A 383 -13.73 -5.18 11.27
N SER A 384 -13.19 -4.10 11.83
CA SER A 384 -12.38 -3.14 11.07
C SER A 384 -10.89 -3.48 10.96
N VAL A 385 -10.34 -4.23 11.92
CA VAL A 385 -8.91 -4.61 11.92
C VAL A 385 -8.71 -6.02 11.35
N SER A 386 -9.71 -6.90 11.48
CA SER A 386 -9.70 -8.24 10.86
C SER A 386 -9.70 -8.19 9.34
N ARG A 387 -10.60 -7.39 8.74
CA ARG A 387 -10.80 -7.33 7.29
C ARG A 387 -9.64 -6.65 6.54
N TYR A 388 -8.84 -5.83 7.24
CA TYR A 388 -7.78 -5.07 6.59
C TYR A 388 -6.60 -4.78 7.53
N ILE A 389 -5.48 -5.46 7.27
CA ILE A 389 -4.27 -5.40 8.09
C ILE A 389 -3.39 -4.21 7.73
N ASP A 390 -2.72 -3.65 8.75
CA ASP A 390 -2.15 -2.30 8.76
C ASP A 390 -1.00 -2.07 7.78
N HIS A 391 -0.29 -3.12 7.37
CA HIS A 391 0.79 -3.01 6.37
C HIS A 391 0.27 -2.95 4.93
N LEU A 392 -0.96 -3.44 4.66
CA LEU A 392 -1.64 -3.21 3.38
C LEU A 392 -2.11 -1.76 3.28
N TYR A 393 -2.64 -1.22 4.38
CA TYR A 393 -3.01 0.19 4.51
C TYR A 393 -1.82 1.12 4.27
N TYR A 394 -0.62 0.78 4.76
CA TYR A 394 0.60 1.54 4.46
C TYR A 394 0.94 1.56 2.96
N LEU A 395 0.87 0.41 2.27
CA LEU A 395 1.09 0.37 0.81
C LEU A 395 0.05 1.19 0.05
N ASP A 396 -1.22 1.07 0.42
CA ASP A 396 -2.31 1.81 -0.23
C ASP A 396 -2.22 3.31 0.00
N PHE A 397 -1.80 3.73 1.20
CA PHE A 397 -1.50 5.12 1.52
C PHE A 397 -0.37 5.65 0.63
N LEU A 398 0.74 4.91 0.49
CA LEU A 398 1.84 5.30 -0.42
C LEU A 398 1.36 5.39 -1.87
N SER A 399 0.57 4.42 -2.34
CA SER A 399 -0.02 4.44 -3.68
C SER A 399 -0.97 5.62 -3.90
N ARG A 400 -1.82 5.94 -2.92
CA ARG A 400 -2.86 6.98 -3.04
C ARG A 400 -2.30 8.39 -2.94
N LYS A 401 -1.28 8.60 -2.09
CA LYS A 401 -0.68 9.91 -1.81
C LYS A 401 0.46 10.26 -2.75
N TYR A 402 1.34 9.29 -3.04
CA TYR A 402 2.60 9.53 -3.78
C TYR A 402 2.61 8.86 -5.17
N GLY A 403 1.46 8.34 -5.64
CA GLY A 403 1.34 7.71 -6.97
C GLY A 403 2.10 6.38 -7.12
N VAL A 404 2.52 5.76 -6.01
CA VAL A 404 3.42 4.60 -6.02
C VAL A 404 2.71 3.33 -6.50
N ILE A 405 3.10 2.82 -7.67
CA ILE A 405 2.60 1.58 -8.24
C ILE A 405 3.41 0.41 -7.67
N ASN A 406 2.80 -0.36 -6.77
CA ASN A 406 3.38 -1.61 -6.26
C ASN A 406 2.84 -2.79 -7.07
N ILE A 407 3.73 -3.49 -7.80
CA ILE A 407 3.41 -4.66 -8.63
C ILE A 407 3.95 -5.93 -7.96
N PHE A 408 3.06 -6.84 -7.58
CA PHE A 408 3.37 -8.09 -6.91
C PHE A 408 3.21 -9.30 -7.83
N ALA A 409 4.10 -10.28 -7.68
CA ALA A 409 3.84 -11.66 -8.08
C ALA A 409 2.69 -12.25 -7.25
N ALA A 410 1.88 -13.14 -7.81
CA ALA A 410 0.74 -13.74 -7.10
C ALA A 410 1.15 -14.81 -6.06
N GLY A 411 2.30 -15.47 -6.25
CA GLY A 411 2.72 -16.68 -5.54
C GLY A 411 2.51 -17.96 -6.37
N ASN A 412 3.13 -19.04 -5.95
CA ASN A 412 3.41 -20.24 -6.74
C ASN A 412 2.95 -21.55 -6.04
N GLU A 413 1.87 -21.51 -5.26
CA GLU A 413 1.44 -22.60 -4.38
C GLU A 413 0.04 -23.15 -4.71
N TYR A 414 -0.51 -22.89 -5.90
CA TYR A 414 -1.86 -23.36 -6.29
C TYR A 414 -1.95 -24.84 -6.65
N ASP A 415 -0.85 -25.48 -7.03
CA ASP A 415 -0.79 -26.93 -7.27
C ASP A 415 -0.54 -27.73 -5.98
N ASP A 416 0.01 -27.13 -4.93
CA ASP A 416 0.16 -27.77 -3.62
C ASP A 416 -1.17 -28.24 -3.00
N ARG A 417 -2.29 -27.55 -3.27
CA ARG A 417 -3.63 -28.02 -2.82
C ARG A 417 -4.01 -29.40 -3.39
N LEU A 418 -3.42 -29.81 -4.52
CA LEU A 418 -3.64 -31.14 -5.10
C LEU A 418 -2.95 -32.23 -4.27
N LYS A 419 -1.88 -31.90 -3.55
CA LYS A 419 -1.14 -32.80 -2.67
C LYS A 419 -1.92 -33.16 -1.41
N LYS A 420 -2.86 -32.30 -0.96
CA LYS A 420 -3.84 -32.61 0.11
C LYS A 420 -4.84 -33.72 -0.26
N HIS A 421 -4.96 -34.09 -1.55
CA HIS A 421 -6.01 -34.98 -2.06
C HIS A 421 -5.52 -36.30 -2.69
N ASP A 422 -4.22 -36.65 -2.58
CA ASP A 422 -3.77 -38.03 -2.85
C ASP A 422 -3.63 -38.78 -1.52
N ASP A 423 -4.67 -39.52 -1.14
CA ASP A 423 -4.75 -40.30 0.11
C ASP A 423 -3.55 -41.25 0.31
N ARG A 424 -2.84 -41.61 -0.77
CA ARG A 424 -1.65 -42.48 -0.76
C ARG A 424 -0.37 -41.79 -0.30
N LEU A 425 -0.39 -40.46 -0.16
CA LEU A 425 0.73 -39.66 0.38
C LEU A 425 0.46 -39.14 1.80
N ILE A 426 -0.68 -39.48 2.41
CA ILE A 426 -0.97 -39.23 3.83
C ILE A 426 -0.17 -40.23 4.70
N ASN A 427 1.15 -40.04 4.73
CA ASN A 427 1.90 -40.31 5.95
C ASN A 427 1.40 -39.31 7.00
N ASN A 428 1.15 -39.75 8.23
CA ASN A 428 0.63 -38.92 9.33
C ASN A 428 1.63 -37.87 9.88
N ASN A 429 2.55 -37.41 9.03
CA ASN A 429 3.65 -36.50 9.31
C ASN A 429 3.60 -35.27 8.38
N ASP A 430 2.40 -34.78 7.99
CA ASP A 430 2.28 -33.38 7.55
C ASP A 430 2.66 -32.50 8.75
N PRO A 431 3.75 -31.71 8.68
CA PRO A 431 4.19 -30.92 9.83
C PRO A 431 3.28 -29.72 10.13
N ASN A 432 2.31 -29.37 9.26
CA ASN A 432 1.45 -28.20 9.42
C ASN A 432 0.01 -28.41 8.89
N PRO A 433 -0.83 -29.23 9.54
CA PRO A 433 -2.20 -29.55 9.08
C PRO A 433 -3.21 -28.38 9.02
N GLY A 434 -2.77 -27.13 9.30
CA GLY A 434 -3.55 -25.89 9.21
C GLY A 434 -2.97 -24.86 8.21
N LYS A 435 -2.28 -25.32 7.16
CA LYS A 435 -1.85 -24.49 6.02
C LYS A 435 -2.88 -24.51 4.90
N GLU A 436 -3.07 -23.36 4.27
CA GLU A 436 -3.89 -23.20 3.07
C GLU A 436 -3.05 -22.74 1.87
N TYR A 437 -3.45 -23.19 0.69
CA TYR A 437 -2.64 -23.21 -0.54
C TYR A 437 -3.33 -22.49 -1.69
N GLY A 438 -2.56 -21.89 -2.61
CA GLY A 438 -3.09 -21.20 -3.78
C GLY A 438 -3.65 -19.79 -3.54
N TYR A 439 -3.52 -19.26 -2.32
CA TYR A 439 -4.00 -17.93 -1.94
C TYR A 439 -2.97 -16.84 -2.19
N ILE A 440 -3.40 -15.76 -2.84
CA ILE A 440 -2.61 -14.53 -2.99
C ILE A 440 -2.39 -13.96 -1.58
N SER A 441 -1.13 -13.88 -1.15
CA SER A 441 -0.76 -13.73 0.26
C SER A 441 -0.17 -12.36 0.62
N GLY A 442 -0.40 -11.94 1.87
CA GLY A 442 0.22 -10.75 2.47
C GLY A 442 0.11 -9.46 1.64
N TYR A 443 1.24 -8.77 1.46
CA TYR A 443 1.36 -7.45 0.79
C TYR A 443 0.67 -7.35 -0.57
N ALA A 444 0.63 -8.45 -1.33
CA ALA A 444 -0.07 -8.50 -2.60
C ALA A 444 -1.55 -8.11 -2.48
N ASN A 445 -2.17 -8.25 -1.30
CA ASN A 445 -3.57 -7.93 -1.07
C ASN A 445 -3.92 -6.43 -0.94
N ALA A 446 -2.95 -5.50 -0.91
CA ALA A 446 -3.23 -4.06 -0.81
C ALA A 446 -4.13 -3.52 -1.97
N ILE A 447 -5.20 -2.77 -1.70
CA ILE A 447 -6.29 -2.51 -2.68
C ILE A 447 -5.81 -1.69 -3.88
N ASN A 448 -4.81 -0.84 -3.71
CA ASN A 448 -4.16 -0.07 -4.77
C ASN A 448 -3.07 -0.84 -5.53
N SER A 449 -2.61 -2.00 -5.02
CA SER A 449 -1.59 -2.83 -5.70
C SER A 449 -2.09 -3.49 -6.99
N ILE A 450 -1.14 -3.89 -7.84
CA ILE A 450 -1.37 -4.74 -9.01
C ILE A 450 -0.78 -6.11 -8.69
N VAL A 451 -1.58 -7.18 -8.83
CA VAL A 451 -1.11 -8.56 -8.67
C VAL A 451 -1.09 -9.26 -10.02
N VAL A 452 0.02 -9.92 -10.32
CA VAL A 452 0.27 -10.58 -11.61
C VAL A 452 0.38 -12.09 -11.41
N GLY A 453 -0.52 -12.83 -12.05
CA GLY A 453 -0.43 -14.29 -12.13
C GLY A 453 0.41 -14.74 -13.34
N SER A 454 0.72 -16.04 -13.38
CA SER A 454 1.52 -16.65 -14.45
C SER A 454 0.63 -17.34 -15.48
N SER A 455 0.98 -17.20 -16.76
CA SER A 455 0.38 -17.94 -17.87
C SER A 455 1.42 -18.71 -18.68
N PHE A 456 0.92 -19.70 -19.43
CA PHE A 456 1.65 -20.39 -20.49
C PHE A 456 0.73 -20.63 -21.70
N GLY A 457 1.30 -20.66 -22.90
CA GLY A 457 0.56 -20.74 -24.16
C GLY A 457 0.96 -19.64 -25.14
N THR A 458 0.05 -19.29 -26.06
CA THR A 458 0.24 -18.24 -27.06
C THR A 458 -0.47 -16.95 -26.66
N LYS A 459 -0.35 -15.89 -27.49
CA LYS A 459 -1.09 -14.63 -27.32
C LYS A 459 -2.60 -14.81 -27.12
N GLU A 460 -3.20 -15.73 -27.87
CA GLU A 460 -4.66 -15.90 -27.98
C GLU A 460 -5.19 -17.17 -27.33
N ASN A 461 -4.30 -18.11 -26.97
CA ASN A 461 -4.68 -19.35 -26.33
C ASN A 461 -3.66 -19.71 -25.25
N PHE A 462 -4.01 -19.39 -24.01
CA PHE A 462 -3.18 -19.56 -22.82
C PHE A 462 -4.01 -20.11 -21.65
N TYR A 463 -3.37 -20.84 -20.76
CA TYR A 463 -3.91 -21.18 -19.45
C TYR A 463 -3.11 -20.44 -18.37
N ALA A 464 -3.72 -20.22 -17.21
CA ALA A 464 -2.95 -19.90 -16.00
C ALA A 464 -2.04 -21.09 -15.65
N SER A 465 -0.78 -20.82 -15.29
CA SER A 465 0.16 -21.85 -14.82
C SER A 465 -0.40 -22.58 -13.60
N ILE A 466 -0.14 -23.89 -13.50
CA ILE A 466 -0.75 -24.73 -12.45
C ILE A 466 -0.37 -24.29 -11.04
N PHE A 467 0.85 -23.75 -10.85
CA PHE A 467 1.30 -23.18 -9.58
C PHE A 467 0.70 -21.79 -9.26
N SER A 468 0.15 -21.06 -10.25
CA SER A 468 -0.19 -19.64 -10.08
C SER A 468 -1.34 -19.44 -9.10
N ASN A 469 -1.05 -18.80 -7.97
CA ASN A 469 -2.03 -18.40 -6.95
C ASN A 469 -3.13 -17.53 -7.53
N ARG A 470 -4.34 -17.72 -6.99
CA ARG A 470 -5.58 -17.09 -7.46
C ARG A 470 -6.70 -16.99 -6.43
N LEU A 471 -6.59 -17.71 -5.30
CA LEU A 471 -7.56 -17.66 -4.22
C LEU A 471 -7.34 -16.41 -3.36
N LEU A 472 -8.37 -15.99 -2.65
CA LEU A 472 -8.40 -14.80 -1.79
C LEU A 472 -9.20 -15.11 -0.51
N PRO A 473 -8.82 -14.54 0.65
CA PRO A 473 -9.69 -14.44 1.82
C PRO A 473 -11.12 -14.01 1.46
N LYS A 474 -12.16 -14.53 2.11
CA LYS A 474 -13.57 -14.21 1.77
C LYS A 474 -13.88 -12.73 1.88
N ALA A 475 -13.27 -12.05 2.85
CA ALA A 475 -13.35 -10.59 3.01
C ALA A 475 -12.77 -9.81 1.81
N LEU A 476 -11.95 -10.46 0.98
CA LEU A 476 -11.25 -9.89 -0.18
C LEU A 476 -11.62 -10.55 -1.51
N LYS A 477 -12.50 -11.58 -1.55
CA LYS A 477 -12.83 -12.34 -2.78
C LYS A 477 -13.36 -11.46 -3.93
N GLY A 478 -14.02 -10.35 -3.59
CA GLY A 478 -14.49 -9.34 -4.54
C GLY A 478 -13.40 -8.55 -5.25
N LEU A 479 -12.15 -8.58 -4.77
CA LEU A 479 -11.05 -7.84 -5.39
C LEU A 479 -10.66 -8.41 -6.78
N PRO A 480 -10.21 -7.54 -7.71
CA PRO A 480 -9.75 -7.91 -9.04
C PRO A 480 -8.31 -8.44 -8.98
N LYS A 481 -8.14 -9.59 -8.31
CA LYS A 481 -6.86 -10.25 -8.06
C LYS A 481 -6.92 -11.73 -8.50
N PRO A 482 -5.93 -12.23 -9.26
CA PRO A 482 -4.90 -11.45 -9.95
C PRO A 482 -5.54 -10.44 -10.91
N LEU A 483 -4.90 -9.29 -11.15
CA LEU A 483 -5.47 -8.26 -12.04
C LEU A 483 -5.32 -8.68 -13.51
N ILE A 484 -4.20 -9.35 -13.82
CA ILE A 484 -3.77 -9.72 -15.16
C ILE A 484 -2.78 -10.89 -15.06
N VAL A 485 -2.54 -11.60 -16.16
CA VAL A 485 -1.46 -12.60 -16.26
C VAL A 485 -0.44 -12.24 -17.34
N ALA A 486 0.77 -12.75 -17.18
CA ALA A 486 1.85 -12.66 -18.16
C ALA A 486 2.64 -13.98 -18.21
N PRO A 487 3.33 -14.29 -19.33
CA PRO A 487 4.14 -15.50 -19.46
C PRO A 487 5.10 -15.68 -18.27
N GLY A 488 5.06 -16.86 -17.64
CA GLY A 488 5.86 -17.15 -16.44
C GLY A 488 6.37 -18.58 -16.36
N GLU A 489 6.34 -19.33 -17.46
CA GLU A 489 6.98 -20.65 -17.56
C GLU A 489 7.99 -20.70 -18.70
N ASN A 490 9.03 -21.51 -18.51
CA ASN A 490 10.09 -21.72 -19.47
C ASN A 490 10.91 -20.46 -19.81
N ILE A 491 11.06 -19.55 -18.85
CA ILE A 491 11.74 -18.27 -19.00
C ILE A 491 13.25 -18.48 -19.02
N VAL A 492 13.92 -17.91 -20.03
CA VAL A 492 15.39 -17.91 -20.18
C VAL A 492 15.87 -16.47 -20.39
N GLY A 493 16.74 -15.99 -19.51
CA GLY A 493 17.18 -14.60 -19.47
C GLY A 493 18.59 -14.32 -18.92
N LEU A 494 19.32 -15.32 -18.39
CA LEU A 494 20.72 -15.18 -17.97
C LEU A 494 21.68 -15.88 -18.94
N SER A 495 22.93 -15.38 -19.05
CA SER A 495 23.96 -15.90 -19.97
C SER A 495 24.37 -17.36 -19.74
N ASP A 496 24.29 -17.78 -18.49
CA ASP A 496 24.80 -19.01 -17.89
C ASP A 496 23.66 -19.88 -17.31
N GLN A 497 22.41 -19.57 -17.70
CA GLN A 497 21.22 -20.21 -17.15
C GLN A 497 21.12 -21.69 -17.57
N GLU A 498 21.52 -22.61 -16.69
CA GLU A 498 21.55 -24.06 -16.94
C GLU A 498 20.21 -24.66 -17.39
N SER A 499 19.08 -24.07 -16.95
CA SER A 499 17.74 -24.52 -17.34
C SER A 499 16.69 -23.40 -17.21
N PRO A 500 15.62 -23.43 -18.02
CA PRO A 500 14.53 -22.46 -17.95
C PRO A 500 13.90 -22.39 -16.55
N LYS A 501 13.55 -21.18 -16.10
CA LYS A 501 12.88 -20.92 -14.82
C LYS A 501 11.38 -20.70 -15.03
N SER A 502 10.60 -20.96 -13.98
CA SER A 502 9.15 -20.79 -13.97
C SER A 502 8.69 -20.24 -12.62
N GLY A 503 7.67 -19.39 -12.63
CA GLY A 503 7.14 -18.71 -11.45
C GLY A 503 6.49 -17.36 -11.77
N THR A 504 5.51 -16.96 -10.97
CA THR A 504 4.85 -15.64 -11.03
C THR A 504 5.84 -14.47 -10.83
N SER A 505 6.95 -14.74 -10.15
CA SER A 505 8.14 -13.87 -10.03
C SER A 505 8.78 -13.50 -11.38
N PHE A 506 8.49 -14.20 -12.47
CA PHE A 506 8.94 -13.83 -13.82
C PHE A 506 7.83 -13.18 -14.67
N SER A 507 6.55 -13.41 -14.32
CA SER A 507 5.40 -12.70 -14.90
C SER A 507 5.30 -11.25 -14.44
N ALA A 508 5.48 -10.99 -13.13
CA ALA A 508 5.43 -9.65 -12.54
C ALA A 508 6.44 -8.65 -13.18
N PRO A 509 7.72 -8.99 -13.42
CA PRO A 509 8.66 -8.08 -14.07
C PRO A 509 8.32 -7.78 -15.54
N ILE A 510 7.68 -8.70 -16.30
CA ILE A 510 7.17 -8.39 -17.66
C ILE A 510 6.17 -7.24 -17.59
N VAL A 511 5.19 -7.34 -16.69
CA VAL A 511 4.19 -6.28 -16.47
C VAL A 511 4.86 -5.00 -15.96
N THR A 512 5.87 -5.11 -15.09
CA THR A 512 6.61 -3.94 -14.59
C THR A 512 7.34 -3.20 -15.71
N GLY A 513 8.07 -3.88 -16.59
CA GLY A 513 8.72 -3.24 -17.72
C GLY A 513 7.72 -2.60 -18.69
N ILE A 514 6.60 -3.28 -18.99
CA ILE A 514 5.52 -2.70 -19.80
C ILE A 514 4.94 -1.44 -19.15
N VAL A 515 4.70 -1.44 -17.84
CA VAL A 515 4.17 -0.27 -17.10
C VAL A 515 5.19 0.87 -17.08
N SER A 516 6.49 0.60 -16.89
CA SER A 516 7.57 1.60 -16.97
C SER A 516 7.60 2.29 -18.34
N THR A 517 7.51 1.49 -19.40
CA THR A 517 7.52 1.90 -20.81
C THR A 517 6.34 2.81 -21.16
N ILE A 518 5.12 2.51 -20.70
CA ILE A 518 3.94 3.34 -21.02
C ILE A 518 3.86 4.64 -20.20
N ILE A 519 4.36 4.66 -18.96
CA ILE A 519 4.43 5.87 -18.14
C ILE A 519 5.47 6.83 -18.73
N GLY A 520 6.68 6.33 -19.04
CA GLY A 520 7.74 7.13 -19.65
C GLY A 520 7.41 7.64 -21.06
N SER A 521 6.59 6.90 -21.81
CA SER A 521 6.02 7.35 -23.09
C SER A 521 4.97 8.46 -22.95
N ASN A 522 4.16 8.43 -21.88
CA ASN A 522 2.95 9.26 -21.75
C ASN A 522 2.88 10.03 -20.41
N PRO A 523 3.94 10.74 -19.98
CA PRO A 523 4.00 11.31 -18.63
C PRO A 523 2.86 12.29 -18.31
N TYR A 524 2.31 12.96 -19.32
CA TYR A 524 1.19 13.90 -19.18
C TYR A 524 -0.15 13.24 -18.82
N LEU A 525 -0.31 11.93 -19.08
CA LEU A 525 -1.52 11.17 -18.75
C LEU A 525 -1.49 10.55 -17.35
N PHE A 526 -0.31 10.46 -16.74
CA PHE A 526 -0.02 9.70 -15.53
C PHE A 526 0.51 10.61 -14.40
N ASN A 527 -0.34 11.53 -13.91
CA ASN A 527 -0.07 12.30 -12.70
C ASN A 527 -0.29 11.46 -11.42
N ASP A 528 0.37 11.81 -10.33
CA ASP A 528 0.38 10.99 -9.10
C ASP A 528 -1.00 10.79 -8.47
N LYS A 529 -1.94 11.72 -8.70
CA LYS A 529 -3.32 11.62 -8.22
C LYS A 529 -4.12 10.54 -8.97
N ASN A 530 -3.89 10.34 -10.27
CA ASN A 530 -4.71 9.48 -11.14
C ASN A 530 -3.95 8.29 -11.75
N ILE A 531 -2.66 8.14 -11.51
CA ILE A 531 -1.82 7.09 -12.10
C ILE A 531 -2.28 5.66 -11.73
N ILE A 532 -2.63 5.42 -10.46
CA ILE A 532 -3.09 4.11 -9.97
C ILE A 532 -4.35 3.62 -10.73
N PRO A 533 -5.48 4.35 -10.76
CA PRO A 533 -6.66 3.92 -11.51
C PRO A 533 -6.39 3.91 -13.02
N ALA A 534 -5.63 4.86 -13.56
CA ALA A 534 -5.32 4.90 -14.99
C ALA A 534 -4.60 3.64 -15.46
N ILE A 535 -3.54 3.20 -14.77
CA ILE A 535 -2.81 1.98 -15.10
C ILE A 535 -3.69 0.74 -14.90
N LYS A 536 -4.47 0.65 -13.82
CA LYS A 536 -5.40 -0.49 -13.62
C LYS A 536 -6.45 -0.58 -14.73
N SER A 537 -7.08 0.54 -15.09
CA SER A 537 -8.06 0.59 -16.18
C SER A 537 -7.44 0.18 -17.53
N VAL A 538 -6.29 0.76 -17.87
CA VAL A 538 -5.57 0.48 -19.13
C VAL A 538 -5.18 -0.99 -19.23
N LEU A 539 -4.57 -1.58 -18.19
CA LEU A 539 -4.19 -3.00 -18.17
C LEU A 539 -5.41 -3.92 -18.32
N SER A 540 -6.49 -3.67 -17.58
CA SER A 540 -7.67 -4.55 -17.59
C SER A 540 -8.49 -4.47 -18.88
N SER A 541 -8.63 -3.29 -19.47
CA SER A 541 -9.35 -3.09 -20.73
C SER A 541 -8.60 -3.60 -21.97
N SER A 542 -7.26 -3.60 -21.92
CA SER A 542 -6.41 -4.02 -23.04
C SER A 542 -6.10 -5.52 -23.10
N ALA A 543 -6.15 -6.21 -21.96
CA ALA A 543 -5.84 -7.63 -21.84
C ALA A 543 -6.59 -8.48 -22.87
N VAL A 544 -5.91 -9.49 -23.42
CA VAL A 544 -6.48 -10.48 -24.33
C VAL A 544 -7.08 -11.62 -23.51
N ASP A 545 -8.31 -12.03 -23.84
CA ASP A 545 -8.94 -13.21 -23.24
C ASP A 545 -8.50 -14.47 -23.99
N SER A 546 -8.39 -15.59 -23.27
CA SER A 546 -8.00 -16.86 -23.88
C SER A 546 -9.15 -17.49 -24.68
N LYS A 547 -8.80 -18.30 -25.69
CA LYS A 547 -9.70 -19.23 -26.37
C LYS A 547 -9.92 -20.54 -25.59
N PHE A 548 -9.12 -20.79 -24.55
CA PHE A 548 -9.12 -21.99 -23.71
C PHE A 548 -9.10 -23.35 -24.46
N ASP A 549 -8.58 -23.38 -25.69
CA ASP A 549 -8.46 -24.61 -26.50
C ASP A 549 -7.35 -25.52 -25.96
N TYR A 550 -7.76 -26.58 -25.25
CA TYR A 550 -6.89 -27.67 -24.77
C TYR A 550 -5.96 -28.23 -25.86
N ARG A 551 -6.39 -28.34 -27.13
CA ARG A 551 -5.54 -28.89 -28.20
C ARG A 551 -4.40 -27.94 -28.52
N GLY A 552 -4.67 -26.65 -28.65
CA GLY A 552 -3.66 -25.60 -28.82
C GLY A 552 -2.70 -25.52 -27.64
N ILE A 553 -3.19 -25.66 -26.39
CA ILE A 553 -2.34 -25.70 -25.19
C ILE A 553 -1.44 -26.93 -25.20
N LYS A 554 -1.99 -28.12 -25.47
CA LYS A 554 -1.20 -29.36 -25.56
C LYS A 554 -0.12 -29.26 -26.64
N ASN A 555 -0.44 -28.72 -27.81
CA ASN A 555 0.53 -28.49 -28.88
C ASN A 555 1.67 -27.53 -28.44
N PHE A 556 1.37 -26.49 -27.66
CA PHE A 556 2.36 -25.56 -27.11
C PHE A 556 3.30 -26.25 -26.09
N VAL A 557 2.74 -27.08 -25.21
CA VAL A 557 3.51 -27.90 -24.25
C VAL A 557 4.45 -28.84 -24.99
N GLU A 558 3.92 -29.65 -25.92
CA GLU A 558 4.74 -30.58 -26.72
C GLU A 558 5.82 -29.87 -27.54
N SER A 559 5.52 -28.68 -28.10
CA SER A 559 6.50 -27.91 -28.88
C SER A 559 7.60 -27.32 -28.01
N THR A 560 7.26 -26.87 -26.78
CA THR A 560 8.24 -26.31 -25.85
C THR A 560 9.13 -27.40 -25.27
N LYS A 561 8.57 -28.59 -24.96
CA LYS A 561 9.34 -29.78 -24.60
C LYS A 561 10.36 -30.17 -25.68
N LYS A 562 9.92 -30.27 -26.94
CA LYS A 562 10.79 -30.57 -28.10
C LYS A 562 11.83 -29.47 -28.38
N GLU A 563 11.65 -28.26 -27.84
CA GLU A 563 12.65 -27.19 -27.87
C GLU A 563 13.68 -27.34 -26.73
N ASN A 564 13.24 -27.70 -25.54
CA ASN A 564 14.10 -27.96 -24.38
C ASN A 564 14.96 -29.22 -24.54
N GLU A 565 14.39 -30.29 -25.09
CA GLU A 565 15.11 -31.52 -25.47
C GLU A 565 16.27 -31.21 -26.44
N LYS A 566 16.04 -30.40 -27.48
CA LYS A 566 17.08 -29.96 -28.44
C LYS A 566 18.17 -29.08 -27.81
N ARG A 567 17.88 -28.45 -26.67
CA ARG A 567 18.83 -27.62 -25.90
C ARG A 567 19.54 -28.42 -24.80
N ASN A 568 19.17 -29.70 -24.58
CA ASN A 568 19.59 -30.51 -23.44
C ASN A 568 19.30 -29.82 -22.09
N THR A 569 18.09 -29.28 -21.95
CA THR A 569 17.59 -28.58 -20.74
C THR A 569 16.23 -29.15 -20.32
N TRP A 570 15.80 -28.89 -19.08
CA TRP A 570 14.47 -29.27 -18.58
C TRP A 570 13.78 -28.12 -17.84
N SER A 571 12.45 -28.09 -17.86
CA SER A 571 11.62 -27.09 -17.19
C SER A 571 10.29 -27.66 -16.67
N SER A 572 9.57 -26.88 -15.86
CA SER A 572 8.25 -27.24 -15.31
C SER A 572 7.20 -27.59 -16.35
N ILE A 573 7.36 -27.14 -17.61
CA ILE A 573 6.39 -27.39 -18.68
C ILE A 573 6.55 -28.79 -19.29
N ASP A 574 7.75 -29.38 -19.18
CA ASP A 574 8.15 -30.57 -19.94
C ASP A 574 7.56 -31.89 -19.44
N ASN A 575 6.83 -31.85 -18.31
CA ASN A 575 6.09 -32.99 -17.75
C ASN A 575 4.57 -32.75 -17.62
N TYR A 576 4.01 -31.70 -18.25
CA TYR A 576 2.57 -31.37 -18.11
C TYR A 576 1.60 -32.43 -18.70
N ILE A 577 2.10 -33.38 -19.50
CA ILE A 577 1.31 -34.44 -20.14
C ILE A 577 1.53 -35.79 -19.45
N GLU A 578 2.73 -35.98 -18.89
CA GLU A 578 3.21 -37.19 -18.22
C GLU A 578 2.86 -37.22 -16.73
N ASP A 579 2.86 -36.06 -16.07
CA ASP A 579 2.40 -35.91 -14.69
C ASP A 579 0.87 -35.96 -14.64
N SER A 580 0.32 -36.96 -13.94
CA SER A 580 -1.12 -37.18 -13.87
C SER A 580 -1.92 -36.01 -13.26
N SER A 581 -1.32 -35.21 -12.37
CA SER A 581 -1.97 -34.04 -11.78
C SER A 581 -2.03 -32.88 -12.78
N LYS A 582 -0.93 -32.64 -13.51
CA LYS A 582 -0.85 -31.61 -14.55
C LYS A 582 -1.70 -31.96 -15.78
N ALA A 583 -1.68 -33.23 -16.20
CA ALA A 583 -2.52 -33.71 -17.28
C ALA A 583 -4.01 -33.57 -16.94
N ARG A 584 -4.40 -33.87 -15.68
CA ARG A 584 -5.76 -33.63 -15.19
C ARG A 584 -6.13 -32.14 -15.18
N TYR A 585 -5.22 -31.27 -14.73
CA TYR A 585 -5.41 -29.81 -14.78
C TYR A 585 -5.64 -29.30 -16.20
N LEU A 586 -4.82 -29.73 -17.18
CA LEU A 586 -5.02 -29.35 -18.59
C LEU A 586 -6.37 -29.79 -19.15
N GLN A 587 -6.81 -31.01 -18.82
CA GLN A 587 -8.05 -31.60 -19.33
C GLN A 587 -9.31 -31.04 -18.66
N ASN A 588 -9.20 -30.50 -17.46
CA ASN A 588 -10.33 -30.02 -16.65
C ASN A 588 -10.24 -28.51 -16.36
N TYR A 589 -9.47 -27.75 -17.15
CA TYR A 589 -9.16 -26.34 -16.89
C TYR A 589 -10.40 -25.44 -16.74
N GLU A 590 -11.50 -25.74 -17.45
CA GLU A 590 -12.80 -25.05 -17.30
C GLU A 590 -13.36 -25.09 -15.86
N ASN A 591 -12.92 -26.02 -15.00
CA ASN A 591 -13.29 -26.10 -13.59
C ASN A 591 -12.28 -25.37 -12.65
N GLU A 592 -11.22 -24.78 -13.19
CA GLU A 592 -10.10 -24.16 -12.46
C GLU A 592 -10.12 -22.61 -12.50
N HIS A 593 -11.23 -22.06 -12.99
CA HIS A 593 -11.54 -20.64 -13.03
C HIS A 593 -13.06 -20.38 -12.92
N GLU A 594 -13.44 -19.18 -12.50
CA GLU A 594 -14.82 -18.69 -12.45
C GLU A 594 -14.84 -17.18 -12.79
N SER A 595 -15.92 -16.70 -13.41
CA SER A 595 -16.13 -15.27 -13.65
C SER A 595 -16.75 -14.58 -12.43
N LYS A 596 -16.08 -13.57 -11.90
CA LYS A 596 -16.56 -12.71 -10.81
C LYS A 596 -17.57 -11.67 -11.32
N SER A 597 -18.40 -11.14 -10.42
CA SER A 597 -19.37 -10.05 -10.70
C SER A 597 -18.74 -8.75 -11.19
N ASN A 598 -17.47 -8.49 -10.84
CA ASN A 598 -16.70 -7.38 -11.39
C ASN A 598 -16.16 -7.63 -12.81
N GLY A 599 -16.51 -8.79 -13.40
CA GLY A 599 -16.05 -9.25 -14.70
C GLY A 599 -14.64 -9.83 -14.73
N PHE A 600 -13.92 -9.91 -13.61
CA PHE A 600 -12.60 -10.56 -13.60
C PHE A 600 -12.73 -12.07 -13.50
N ASP A 601 -11.87 -12.78 -14.23
CA ASP A 601 -11.68 -14.21 -14.08
C ASP A 601 -10.86 -14.50 -12.81
N THR A 602 -11.13 -15.58 -12.06
CA THR A 602 -10.31 -15.92 -10.89
C THR A 602 -8.88 -16.32 -11.26
N ALA A 603 -8.66 -17.12 -12.31
CA ALA A 603 -7.34 -17.63 -12.65
C ALA A 603 -6.50 -16.66 -13.49
N VAL A 604 -7.12 -15.95 -14.44
CA VAL A 604 -6.41 -15.04 -15.37
C VAL A 604 -6.73 -13.56 -15.18
N GLY A 605 -7.63 -13.19 -14.27
CA GLY A 605 -7.99 -11.80 -14.00
C GLY A 605 -8.68 -11.14 -15.19
N ALA A 606 -8.08 -10.05 -15.70
CA ALA A 606 -8.51 -9.46 -16.96
C ALA A 606 -8.12 -10.29 -18.19
N GLY A 607 -7.25 -11.30 -18.06
CA GLY A 607 -6.65 -12.04 -19.16
C GLY A 607 -5.14 -11.77 -19.28
N GLN A 608 -4.55 -12.09 -20.43
CA GLN A 608 -3.12 -11.94 -20.68
C GLN A 608 -2.77 -10.52 -21.14
N ILE A 609 -1.70 -9.96 -20.61
CA ILE A 609 -1.23 -8.61 -20.96
C ILE A 609 -0.90 -8.48 -22.46
N ASN A 610 -1.29 -7.36 -23.07
CA ASN A 610 -1.08 -7.12 -24.50
C ASN A 610 -0.71 -5.66 -24.80
N PHE A 611 0.53 -5.43 -25.24
CA PHE A 611 1.09 -4.09 -25.41
C PHE A 611 0.43 -3.28 -26.54
N ALA A 612 0.16 -3.92 -27.68
CA ALA A 612 -0.53 -3.27 -28.80
C ALA A 612 -1.96 -2.82 -28.46
N ASN A 613 -2.67 -3.54 -27.58
CA ASN A 613 -3.96 -3.09 -27.05
C ASN A 613 -3.82 -2.05 -25.92
N ILE A 614 -2.74 -2.08 -25.13
CA ILE A 614 -2.46 -1.05 -24.12
C ILE A 614 -2.35 0.33 -24.78
N GLN A 615 -1.67 0.42 -25.92
CA GLN A 615 -1.58 1.68 -26.68
C GLN A 615 -2.98 2.21 -27.06
N LYS A 616 -3.87 1.36 -27.60
CA LYS A 616 -5.27 1.72 -27.90
C LYS A 616 -6.08 2.09 -26.66
N ALA A 617 -5.84 1.42 -25.52
CA ALA A 617 -6.51 1.75 -24.27
C ALA A 617 -6.10 3.14 -23.74
N ILE A 618 -4.84 3.54 -23.96
CA ILE A 618 -4.32 4.86 -23.60
C ILE A 618 -4.93 5.97 -24.49
N GLU A 619 -5.11 5.72 -25.79
CA GLU A 619 -5.83 6.65 -26.70
C GLU A 619 -7.28 6.92 -26.25
N ASN A 620 -7.91 5.95 -25.58
CA ASN A 620 -9.28 6.00 -25.09
C ASN A 620 -9.38 6.18 -23.56
N LEU A 621 -8.29 6.55 -22.90
CA LEU A 621 -8.22 6.75 -21.45
C LEU A 621 -8.81 8.11 -21.05
N LYS A 622 -9.79 8.07 -20.14
CA LYS A 622 -10.31 9.26 -19.45
C LYS A 622 -10.14 9.09 -17.94
N THR A 623 -9.48 10.06 -17.29
CA THR A 623 -9.48 10.19 -15.83
C THR A 623 -10.39 11.34 -15.39
N PHE A 624 -10.97 11.20 -14.20
CA PHE A 624 -11.87 12.15 -13.55
C PHE A 624 -11.93 11.86 -12.04
N SER A 625 -12.54 12.76 -11.27
CA SER A 625 -12.66 12.64 -9.82
C SER A 625 -14.11 12.84 -9.39
N VAL A 626 -14.55 12.14 -8.36
CA VAL A 626 -15.88 12.27 -7.74
C VAL A 626 -15.70 12.75 -6.31
N SER A 627 -16.33 13.88 -5.99
CA SER A 627 -16.31 14.47 -4.66
C SER A 627 -17.60 14.17 -3.90
N PHE A 628 -17.61 14.39 -2.58
CA PHE A 628 -18.81 14.25 -1.74
C PHE A 628 -19.96 15.16 -2.21
N GLU A 629 -19.63 16.33 -2.75
CA GLU A 629 -20.60 17.32 -3.23
C GLU A 629 -21.28 16.89 -4.55
N ASN A 630 -20.73 15.89 -5.26
CA ASN A 630 -21.35 15.37 -6.47
C ASN A 630 -22.58 14.52 -6.14
N THR A 631 -23.76 14.99 -6.54
CA THR A 631 -25.05 14.30 -6.33
C THR A 631 -25.49 13.44 -7.52
N ASP A 632 -24.76 13.44 -8.63
CA ASP A 632 -25.16 12.75 -9.87
C ASP A 632 -25.15 11.22 -9.72
N GLU A 633 -26.15 10.55 -10.30
CA GLU A 633 -26.14 9.09 -10.45
C GLU A 633 -25.06 8.66 -11.47
N TYR A 634 -24.95 9.39 -12.58
CA TYR A 634 -24.04 9.09 -13.69
C TYR A 634 -22.84 10.05 -13.70
N VAL A 635 -21.77 9.64 -13.02
CA VAL A 635 -20.55 10.46 -12.83
C VAL A 635 -19.66 10.53 -14.08
N TYR A 636 -19.86 9.64 -15.06
CA TYR A 636 -19.23 9.73 -16.38
C TYR A 636 -20.12 9.13 -17.47
N VAL A 637 -20.06 9.73 -18.67
CA VAL A 637 -20.67 9.23 -19.91
C VAL A 637 -19.66 9.44 -21.04
N SER A 638 -19.37 8.40 -21.81
CA SER A 638 -18.42 8.49 -22.93
C SER A 638 -19.02 9.21 -24.15
N PRO A 639 -18.15 9.69 -25.08
CA PRO A 639 -18.55 9.97 -26.46
C PRO A 639 -19.24 8.76 -27.13
N GLU A 640 -19.90 9.01 -28.28
CA GLU A 640 -20.51 7.95 -29.08
C GLU A 640 -19.46 7.01 -29.70
N ILE A 641 -19.46 5.75 -29.30
CA ILE A 641 -18.61 4.68 -29.84
C ILE A 641 -19.39 3.98 -30.97
N LYS A 642 -18.81 3.86 -32.15
CA LYS A 642 -19.39 3.08 -33.26
C LYS A 642 -18.80 1.67 -33.21
N LEU A 643 -19.64 0.65 -33.09
CA LEU A 643 -19.23 -0.75 -33.15
C LEU A 643 -19.94 -1.44 -34.32
N ASN A 644 -19.20 -2.25 -35.07
CA ASN A 644 -19.77 -3.12 -36.10
C ASN A 644 -20.13 -4.48 -35.49
N GLN A 645 -21.12 -5.16 -36.07
CA GLN A 645 -21.51 -6.51 -35.69
C GLN A 645 -20.29 -7.45 -35.60
N GLY A 646 -20.24 -8.28 -34.56
CA GLY A 646 -19.17 -9.22 -34.28
C GLY A 646 -17.90 -8.62 -33.67
N LYS A 647 -17.69 -7.29 -33.71
CA LYS A 647 -16.58 -6.64 -33.00
C LYS A 647 -16.80 -6.74 -31.49
N LYS A 648 -15.72 -6.89 -30.74
CA LYS A 648 -15.74 -6.98 -29.28
C LYS A 648 -15.29 -5.66 -28.68
N ILE A 649 -16.07 -5.08 -27.77
CA ILE A 649 -15.61 -4.01 -26.89
C ILE A 649 -15.24 -4.60 -25.54
N LYS A 650 -14.09 -4.18 -25.02
CA LYS A 650 -13.63 -4.47 -23.66
C LYS A 650 -13.32 -3.15 -22.98
N ALA A 651 -14.04 -2.85 -21.91
CA ALA A 651 -13.91 -1.58 -21.20
C ALA A 651 -13.71 -1.82 -19.71
N SER A 652 -12.89 -0.97 -19.09
CA SER A 652 -12.58 -1.03 -17.67
C SER A 652 -12.86 0.32 -17.02
N LEU A 653 -13.16 0.26 -15.73
CA LEU A 653 -13.28 1.36 -14.78
C LEU A 653 -12.42 0.98 -13.58
N ALA A 654 -11.58 1.88 -13.08
CA ALA A 654 -10.83 1.67 -11.85
C ALA A 654 -10.87 2.92 -10.96
N TRP A 655 -10.82 2.74 -9.64
CA TRP A 655 -10.67 3.83 -8.68
C TRP A 655 -9.65 3.51 -7.59
N ALA A 656 -9.02 4.56 -7.05
CA ALA A 656 -8.06 4.42 -5.95
C ALA A 656 -8.78 4.32 -4.60
N PHE A 657 -8.34 3.41 -3.73
CA PHE A 657 -8.73 3.44 -2.32
C PHE A 657 -8.07 4.64 -1.63
N ASN A 658 -8.87 5.46 -0.95
CA ASN A 658 -8.43 6.72 -0.36
C ASN A 658 -7.57 6.59 0.91
N ALA A 659 -7.44 5.39 1.49
CA ALA A 659 -6.53 5.10 2.61
C ALA A 659 -6.59 6.11 3.78
N GLY A 660 -7.81 6.52 4.16
CA GLY A 660 -8.10 7.41 5.29
C GLY A 660 -7.69 8.88 5.15
N LEU A 661 -7.24 9.29 3.96
CA LEU A 661 -6.89 10.69 3.67
C LEU A 661 -8.12 11.61 3.61
N THR A 662 -7.98 12.83 4.13
CA THR A 662 -9.04 13.85 4.20
C THR A 662 -8.69 15.12 3.40
N LYS A 663 -9.71 15.90 3.02
CA LYS A 663 -9.53 17.31 2.64
C LYS A 663 -9.12 18.08 3.91
N PRO A 664 -8.27 19.13 3.83
CA PRO A 664 -8.22 20.15 4.88
C PRO A 664 -9.62 20.77 5.01
N LEU A 665 -10.14 20.99 6.22
CA LEU A 665 -11.44 21.64 6.35
C LEU A 665 -11.40 23.10 5.93
N ASP A 666 -12.50 23.54 5.31
CA ASP A 666 -12.84 24.94 5.19
C ASP A 666 -13.01 25.53 6.61
N LYS A 667 -12.18 26.52 6.96
CA LYS A 667 -12.22 27.18 8.27
C LYS A 667 -13.56 27.87 8.50
N TYR A 668 -14.43 27.20 9.24
CA TYR A 668 -15.61 27.76 9.94
C TYR A 668 -16.28 28.94 9.20
N GLU A 669 -16.91 28.66 8.05
CA GLU A 669 -17.99 29.53 7.59
C GLU A 669 -19.12 29.47 8.62
N SER A 670 -19.13 30.44 9.53
CA SER A 670 -20.15 30.57 10.57
C SER A 670 -21.50 30.84 9.91
N THR A 671 -22.32 29.81 9.78
CA THR A 671 -23.64 29.81 9.11
C THR A 671 -24.73 30.50 9.93
N LEU A 672 -24.36 31.63 10.57
CA LEU A 672 -25.21 32.56 11.30
C LEU A 672 -25.17 33.96 10.66
N ASN A 673 -25.04 34.05 9.34
CA ASN A 673 -25.29 35.28 8.60
C ASN A 673 -26.81 35.57 8.53
N THR A 674 -27.39 35.99 9.66
CA THR A 674 -28.71 36.64 9.69
C THR A 674 -28.70 37.85 10.62
N TRP A 675 -29.28 38.93 10.13
CA TRP A 675 -29.62 40.17 10.84
C TRP A 675 -30.36 39.94 12.18
N TYR A 676 -31.00 38.78 12.34
CA TYR A 676 -31.70 38.33 13.54
C TYR A 676 -30.80 38.32 14.80
N ASN A 677 -29.52 37.95 14.66
CA ASN A 677 -28.58 38.00 15.79
C ASN A 677 -28.35 39.45 16.27
N ASN A 678 -28.08 40.39 15.36
CA ASN A 678 -27.90 41.81 15.71
C ASN A 678 -29.16 42.40 16.37
N LEU A 679 -30.35 41.89 16.03
CA LEU A 679 -31.61 42.29 16.66
C LEU A 679 -31.72 41.80 18.12
N LEU A 680 -31.23 40.58 18.40
CA LEU A 680 -31.18 40.02 19.75
C LEU A 680 -30.12 40.71 20.62
N THR A 681 -28.92 40.99 20.09
CA THR A 681 -27.83 41.66 20.82
C THR A 681 -28.21 43.06 21.33
N PHE A 682 -29.16 43.73 20.65
CA PHE A 682 -29.66 45.05 21.04
C PHE A 682 -30.77 45.01 22.11
N GLY A 683 -31.38 43.85 22.36
CA GLY A 683 -32.63 43.75 23.13
C GLY A 683 -32.53 43.05 24.48
N LEU A 684 -31.75 41.97 24.62
CA LEU A 684 -31.86 41.05 25.77
C LEU A 684 -30.51 40.57 26.34
N SER A 685 -30.01 41.33 27.31
CA SER A 685 -29.15 40.89 28.43
C SER A 685 -27.96 39.94 28.14
N TYR A 686 -26.76 40.44 28.40
CA TYR A 686 -25.46 39.74 28.50
C TYR A 686 -25.45 38.44 29.33
N VAL A 687 -26.48 38.19 30.15
CA VAL A 687 -26.66 36.95 30.93
C VAL A 687 -27.38 35.85 30.14
N ALA A 688 -28.30 36.23 29.24
CA ALA A 688 -29.01 35.29 28.37
C ALA A 688 -28.05 34.65 27.36
N ASP A 689 -27.20 35.46 26.73
CA ASP A 689 -26.10 35.00 25.88
C ASP A 689 -25.29 33.91 26.59
N LYS A 690 -24.64 34.20 27.71
CA LYS A 690 -23.76 33.21 28.38
C LYS A 690 -24.45 31.93 28.82
N ILE A 691 -25.77 31.93 29.07
CA ILE A 691 -26.52 30.73 29.43
C ILE A 691 -26.87 29.91 28.18
N VAL A 692 -27.39 30.53 27.13
CA VAL A 692 -27.70 29.86 25.87
C VAL A 692 -26.42 29.41 25.17
N GLU A 693 -25.41 30.28 25.08
CA GLU A 693 -24.07 30.01 24.58
C GLU A 693 -23.40 28.87 25.35
N SER A 694 -23.39 28.87 26.70
CA SER A 694 -22.73 27.76 27.43
C SER A 694 -23.50 26.44 27.38
N ALA A 695 -24.83 26.46 27.21
CA ALA A 695 -25.62 25.24 27.02
C ALA A 695 -25.52 24.70 25.58
N TYR A 696 -25.63 25.58 24.58
CA TYR A 696 -25.49 25.26 23.17
C TYR A 696 -24.05 24.83 22.85
N ASN A 697 -23.05 25.59 23.28
CA ASN A 697 -21.64 25.22 23.07
C ASN A 697 -21.33 23.91 23.79
N LYS A 698 -21.83 23.63 25.01
CA LYS A 698 -21.66 22.29 25.61
C LYS A 698 -22.37 21.18 24.83
N ALA A 699 -23.58 21.40 24.33
CA ALA A 699 -24.30 20.42 23.53
C ALA A 699 -23.58 20.14 22.21
N VAL A 700 -23.24 21.19 21.45
CA VAL A 700 -22.47 21.15 20.21
C VAL A 700 -21.10 20.54 20.44
N GLN A 701 -20.31 21.02 21.40
CA GLN A 701 -19.00 20.46 21.76
C GLN A 701 -19.10 18.99 22.16
N SER A 702 -20.12 18.57 22.93
CA SER A 702 -20.32 17.15 23.27
C SER A 702 -20.73 16.26 22.09
N LYS A 703 -21.17 16.84 20.98
CA LYS A 703 -21.40 16.17 19.70
C LYS A 703 -20.14 16.22 18.82
N PHE A 704 -19.45 17.36 18.77
CA PHE A 704 -18.19 17.60 18.06
C PHE A 704 -17.09 16.67 18.59
N GLU A 705 -16.89 16.59 19.91
CA GLU A 705 -15.95 15.67 20.58
C GLU A 705 -16.33 14.17 20.48
N LYS A 706 -17.52 13.83 19.98
CA LYS A 706 -17.91 12.44 19.65
C LYS A 706 -17.57 12.10 18.20
N GLU A 707 -17.75 13.04 17.29
CA GLU A 707 -17.68 12.83 15.84
C GLU A 707 -16.26 13.15 15.29
N TYR A 708 -15.56 14.11 15.89
CA TYR A 708 -14.23 14.61 15.49
C TYR A 708 -13.23 14.57 16.68
N HIS A 709 -11.94 14.69 16.40
CA HIS A 709 -10.89 14.53 17.43
C HIS A 709 -10.81 15.73 18.40
N PRO A 710 -10.84 15.58 19.76
CA PRO A 710 -10.99 16.72 20.69
C PRO A 710 -9.89 17.80 20.70
N LYS A 711 -8.69 17.55 20.12
CA LYS A 711 -7.66 18.60 19.96
C LYS A 711 -7.60 19.21 18.56
N HIS A 712 -8.06 18.46 17.55
CA HIS A 712 -8.07 18.87 16.15
C HIS A 712 -9.42 18.51 15.53
N PRO A 713 -10.53 19.11 16.02
CA PRO A 713 -11.87 18.70 15.63
C PRO A 713 -12.23 19.15 14.22
N ASP A 714 -11.52 20.14 13.68
CA ASP A 714 -11.61 20.50 12.27
C ASP A 714 -10.78 19.53 11.40
N GLU A 715 -9.87 18.78 12.03
CA GLU A 715 -8.73 18.06 11.44
C GLU A 715 -9.07 16.67 10.85
N TRP A 716 -9.73 15.85 11.69
CA TRP A 716 -9.82 14.40 11.50
C TRP A 716 -11.05 13.78 12.20
N LEU A 717 -11.62 12.76 11.57
CA LEU A 717 -12.64 11.88 12.16
C LEU A 717 -11.93 10.77 12.95
N ASN A 718 -12.43 10.43 14.15
CA ASN A 718 -11.97 9.22 14.81
C ASN A 718 -12.34 7.97 13.97
N ARG A 719 -11.54 6.89 14.03
CA ARG A 719 -11.71 5.70 13.15
C ARG A 719 -13.10 5.08 13.19
N GLU A 720 -13.77 5.13 14.34
CA GLU A 720 -15.15 4.66 14.51
C GLU A 720 -16.13 5.55 13.73
N THR A 721 -15.99 6.88 13.83
CA THR A 721 -16.80 7.84 13.06
C THR A 721 -16.48 7.81 11.57
N LEU A 722 -15.21 7.64 11.18
CA LEU A 722 -14.81 7.42 9.78
C LEU A 722 -15.58 6.25 9.19
N LEU A 723 -15.47 5.06 9.80
CA LEU A 723 -16.15 3.86 9.31
C LEU A 723 -17.68 3.98 9.38
N ASN A 724 -18.24 4.65 10.39
CA ASN A 724 -19.68 4.90 10.46
C ASN A 724 -20.17 5.87 9.37
N LYS A 725 -19.43 6.96 9.08
CA LYS A 725 -19.70 7.86 7.94
C LYS A 725 -19.54 7.16 6.59
N GLN A 726 -18.67 6.14 6.53
CA GLN A 726 -18.51 5.24 5.37
C GLN A 726 -19.41 3.99 5.43
N ASN A 727 -20.44 3.93 6.29
CA ASN A 727 -21.37 2.79 6.41
C ASN A 727 -20.69 1.40 6.59
N ASN A 728 -19.47 1.36 7.11
CA ASN A 728 -18.57 0.20 7.23
C ASN A 728 -18.10 -0.43 5.90
N THR A 729 -18.15 0.31 4.79
CA THR A 729 -17.48 -0.05 3.52
C THR A 729 -16.10 0.60 3.40
N LEU A 730 -15.19 -0.05 2.67
CA LEU A 730 -13.84 0.49 2.38
C LEU A 730 -13.81 1.37 1.12
N LEU A 731 -14.81 1.26 0.26
CA LEU A 731 -14.83 1.81 -1.10
C LEU A 731 -16.22 2.35 -1.41
N SER A 732 -16.29 3.43 -2.19
CA SER A 732 -17.50 3.76 -2.96
C SER A 732 -17.76 2.67 -4.01
N ASP A 733 -19.02 2.49 -4.39
CA ASP A 733 -19.48 1.46 -5.33
C ASP A 733 -19.84 2.12 -6.66
N TYR A 734 -19.06 1.83 -7.71
CA TYR A 734 -19.22 2.41 -9.04
C TYR A 734 -19.43 1.31 -10.09
N ASP A 735 -20.63 1.23 -10.64
CA ASP A 735 -20.97 0.33 -11.75
C ASP A 735 -20.41 0.84 -13.09
N LEU A 736 -19.87 -0.06 -13.89
CA LEU A 736 -19.52 0.16 -15.30
C LEU A 736 -20.64 -0.38 -16.21
N LYS A 737 -21.38 0.52 -16.88
CA LYS A 737 -22.50 0.14 -17.77
C LYS A 737 -22.19 0.43 -19.23
N LEU A 738 -22.79 -0.36 -20.12
CA LEU A 738 -22.81 -0.15 -21.56
C LEU A 738 -24.23 0.17 -22.03
N GLN A 739 -24.39 1.14 -22.92
CA GLN A 739 -25.67 1.47 -23.55
C GLN A 739 -25.57 1.42 -25.08
N LYS A 740 -26.64 0.95 -25.73
CA LYS A 740 -26.86 1.00 -27.18
C LYS A 740 -27.88 2.09 -27.50
N LYS A 741 -27.68 2.80 -28.61
CA LYS A 741 -28.63 3.80 -29.13
C LYS A 741 -29.70 3.11 -29.98
N VAL A 742 -30.96 3.27 -29.62
CA VAL A 742 -32.12 2.66 -30.30
C VAL A 742 -33.14 3.76 -30.59
N GLY A 743 -33.25 4.13 -31.86
CA GLY A 743 -33.88 5.38 -32.27
C GLY A 743 -33.19 6.59 -31.64
N ASN A 744 -33.95 7.44 -30.97
CA ASN A 744 -33.42 8.59 -30.21
C ASN A 744 -33.03 8.24 -28.76
N ASN A 745 -33.36 7.04 -28.28
CA ASN A 745 -33.20 6.64 -26.89
C ASN A 745 -31.90 5.84 -26.68
N TRP A 746 -31.45 5.78 -25.43
CA TRP A 746 -30.35 4.90 -25.00
C TRP A 746 -30.92 3.77 -24.14
N GLN A 747 -30.60 2.52 -24.50
CA GLN A 747 -30.97 1.32 -23.75
C GLN A 747 -29.72 0.71 -23.12
N THR A 748 -29.79 0.38 -21.84
CA THR A 748 -28.72 -0.34 -21.13
C THR A 748 -28.67 -1.78 -21.65
N ILE A 749 -27.46 -2.28 -21.84
CA ILE A 749 -27.21 -3.68 -22.15
C ILE A 749 -26.99 -4.39 -20.83
N ASP A 750 -27.83 -5.37 -20.53
CA ASP A 750 -27.69 -6.18 -19.32
C ASP A 750 -26.48 -7.11 -19.47
N LEU A 751 -25.53 -6.99 -18.54
CA LEU A 751 -24.28 -7.74 -18.51
C LEU A 751 -24.09 -8.34 -17.12
N ASN A 752 -23.64 -9.60 -17.06
CA ASN A 752 -23.30 -10.29 -15.81
C ASN A 752 -21.95 -9.83 -15.21
N SER A 753 -21.54 -8.59 -15.50
CA SER A 753 -20.22 -8.03 -15.21
C SER A 753 -20.30 -6.50 -15.16
N GLY A 754 -19.44 -5.86 -14.37
CA GLY A 754 -19.40 -4.39 -14.27
C GLY A 754 -20.23 -3.83 -13.11
N SER A 755 -20.49 -4.63 -12.06
CA SER A 755 -21.26 -4.23 -10.88
C SER A 755 -20.86 -5.06 -9.65
N SER A 756 -19.95 -4.53 -8.83
CA SER A 756 -19.52 -5.18 -7.59
C SER A 756 -19.10 -4.19 -6.50
N GLY A 757 -19.98 -3.98 -5.50
CA GLY A 757 -19.71 -3.22 -4.27
C GLY A 757 -18.68 -3.84 -3.32
N SER A 758 -17.73 -4.61 -3.85
CA SER A 758 -16.57 -5.18 -3.16
C SER A 758 -15.28 -5.17 -4.01
N SER A 759 -15.32 -4.52 -5.18
CA SER A 759 -14.17 -4.30 -6.07
C SER A 759 -13.74 -2.84 -6.07
N ASN A 760 -12.54 -2.54 -6.59
CA ASN A 760 -12.13 -1.19 -7.02
C ASN A 760 -11.77 -1.11 -8.51
N VAL A 761 -12.07 -2.17 -9.26
CA VAL A 761 -11.97 -2.23 -10.73
C VAL A 761 -13.15 -3.03 -11.28
N GLU A 762 -13.84 -2.47 -12.26
CA GLU A 762 -14.96 -3.09 -12.97
C GLU A 762 -14.59 -3.31 -14.44
N LEU A 763 -14.89 -4.48 -14.98
CA LEU A 763 -14.50 -4.90 -16.33
C LEU A 763 -15.70 -5.46 -17.09
N ILE A 764 -16.05 -4.84 -18.21
CA ILE A 764 -17.08 -5.37 -19.13
C ILE A 764 -16.46 -5.93 -20.40
N ARG A 765 -17.07 -7.02 -20.90
CA ARG A 765 -16.80 -7.61 -22.21
C ARG A 765 -18.12 -7.76 -22.94
N TYR A 766 -18.21 -7.22 -24.15
CA TYR A 766 -19.41 -7.33 -24.98
C TYR A 766 -19.03 -7.49 -26.45
N SER A 767 -19.63 -8.48 -27.12
CA SER A 767 -19.52 -8.66 -28.56
C SER A 767 -20.77 -8.08 -29.21
N ALA A 768 -20.62 -7.13 -30.13
CA ALA A 768 -21.75 -6.43 -30.71
C ALA A 768 -22.64 -7.36 -31.55
N GLU A 769 -23.84 -7.65 -31.07
CA GLU A 769 -24.84 -8.46 -31.78
C GLU A 769 -25.31 -7.81 -33.08
N GLU A 770 -25.30 -6.48 -33.12
CA GLU A 770 -25.63 -5.65 -34.28
C GLU A 770 -24.65 -4.47 -34.40
N SER A 771 -24.40 -4.03 -35.63
CA SER A 771 -23.73 -2.76 -35.92
C SER A 771 -24.55 -1.60 -35.38
N GLY A 772 -23.93 -0.66 -34.66
CA GLY A 772 -24.66 0.41 -34.01
C GLY A 772 -23.80 1.44 -33.30
N THR A 773 -24.50 2.33 -32.59
CA THR A 773 -23.89 3.36 -31.74
C THR A 773 -24.06 2.96 -30.28
N TYR A 774 -22.96 3.03 -29.54
CA TYR A 774 -22.85 2.61 -28.15
C TYR A 774 -22.22 3.73 -27.31
N ARG A 775 -22.36 3.67 -25.99
CA ARG A 775 -21.61 4.53 -25.04
C ARG A 775 -21.40 3.81 -23.71
N ILE A 776 -20.30 4.13 -23.04
CA ILE A 776 -19.97 3.65 -21.70
C ILE A 776 -20.46 4.69 -20.69
N LEU A 777 -20.96 4.22 -19.54
CA LEU A 777 -21.34 5.07 -18.41
C LEU A 777 -20.72 4.52 -17.13
N VAL A 778 -20.41 5.42 -16.19
CA VAL A 778 -20.11 5.06 -14.81
C VAL A 778 -21.26 5.55 -13.95
N LYS A 779 -21.92 4.61 -13.27
CA LYS A 779 -22.98 4.89 -12.29
C LYS A 779 -22.40 4.78 -10.88
N LYS A 780 -22.65 5.78 -10.04
CA LYS A 780 -22.36 5.74 -8.59
C LYS A 780 -23.54 5.05 -7.91
N THR A 781 -23.36 3.78 -7.54
CA THR A 781 -24.38 2.93 -6.91
C THR A 781 -24.46 3.20 -5.41
N SER A 782 -23.32 3.39 -4.75
CA SER A 782 -23.22 3.94 -3.39
C SER A 782 -21.89 4.68 -3.20
N SER A 783 -21.75 5.44 -2.11
CA SER A 783 -20.53 6.21 -1.86
C SER A 783 -20.02 6.03 -0.43
N SER A 784 -18.71 5.87 -0.30
CA SER A 784 -17.97 5.97 0.96
C SER A 784 -17.33 7.36 1.14
N LEU A 785 -17.84 8.38 0.43
CA LEU A 785 -17.44 9.77 0.59
C LEU A 785 -18.31 10.48 1.64
N PHE A 786 -17.68 11.38 2.39
CA PHE A 786 -18.25 12.27 3.40
C PHE A 786 -17.64 13.67 3.23
N LYS A 787 -18.18 14.72 3.87
CA LYS A 787 -17.74 16.12 3.65
C LYS A 787 -16.22 16.30 3.74
N GLU A 788 -15.59 15.68 4.73
CA GLU A 788 -14.15 15.79 4.98
C GLU A 788 -13.29 14.82 4.11
N SER A 789 -13.90 13.95 3.30
CA SER A 789 -13.18 12.97 2.48
C SER A 789 -12.52 13.59 1.25
N ILE A 790 -11.35 13.07 0.87
CA ILE A 790 -10.78 13.38 -0.45
C ILE A 790 -11.63 12.74 -1.55
N GLU A 791 -11.52 13.30 -2.75
CA GLU A 791 -12.22 12.81 -3.93
C GLU A 791 -11.78 11.38 -4.28
N ASP A 792 -12.74 10.54 -4.68
CA ASP A 792 -12.43 9.30 -5.36
C ASP A 792 -11.83 9.66 -6.72
N ASN A 793 -10.61 9.18 -7.01
CA ASN A 793 -9.98 9.37 -8.31
C ASN A 793 -10.23 8.13 -9.17
N LEU A 794 -10.82 8.32 -10.34
CA LEU A 794 -11.28 7.27 -11.24
C LEU A 794 -10.62 7.37 -12.62
N ALA A 795 -10.59 6.24 -13.31
CA ALA A 795 -10.21 6.14 -14.71
C ALA A 795 -11.12 5.16 -15.44
N VAL A 796 -11.45 5.49 -16.69
CA VAL A 796 -12.14 4.61 -17.64
C VAL A 796 -11.31 4.53 -18.91
N SER A 797 -11.18 3.33 -19.49
CA SER A 797 -10.56 3.11 -20.79
C SER A 797 -11.18 1.89 -21.48
N TYR A 798 -11.13 1.85 -22.80
CA TYR A 798 -11.65 0.74 -23.58
C TYR A 798 -10.78 0.40 -24.79
N VAL A 799 -10.93 -0.82 -25.29
CA VAL A 799 -10.36 -1.29 -26.55
C VAL A 799 -11.46 -1.94 -27.38
N ILE A 800 -11.48 -1.64 -28.68
CA ILE A 800 -12.25 -2.38 -29.67
C ILE A 800 -11.31 -3.44 -30.27
N GLN A 801 -11.73 -4.69 -30.16
CA GLN A 801 -10.99 -5.87 -30.58
C GLN A 801 -11.68 -6.52 -31.80
N GLU A 802 -10.87 -7.14 -32.65
CA GLU A 802 -11.35 -8.15 -33.60
C GLU A 802 -11.89 -9.39 -32.85
N LYS A 803 -12.62 -10.25 -33.56
CA LYS A 803 -13.21 -11.47 -33.01
C LYS A 803 -12.24 -12.66 -33.02
#